data_AF-A0A661XM67-F1
#
_entry.id   AF-A0A661XM67-F1
#
_cell.length_a   1.000
_cell.length_b   1.000
_cell.length_c   1.000
_cell.angle_alpha   90.00
_cell.angle_beta   90.00
_cell.angle_gamma   90.00
#
_symmetry.space_group_name_H-M   'P 1'
#
loop_
_entity.id
_entity.type
_entity.pdbx_description
1 polymer ?
#
loop_
_entity_poly.entity_id
_entity_poly.type
_entity_poly.pdbx_seq_one_letter_code
_entity_poly.pdbx_strand_id
1 'polypeptide(L)'
;MTPKNLNLGIDVGSTTVKAVAIDPVSNKIVWKDYQRHETKQAEKVLEFLTELKNKYPAIADTNYKVYMTGSGGMGLSSYLGAKFVQEVTAVCAAAEKLHPDVGTVIDLGGQDSKIIIFKEEPGTTRKKKSPSMNDKCAGGTGAVIDKISAKLNISPNDLCESEYDGLRLHHVAGKCGVFAETDINGLQKQGVPTNELMASLYEAIVLQNLTVLTRGHTIRPKVLLLGGPNSYIKGLKQAWQKNIVQIWKDRDYPLPDVKDPKSLISAPENALYFAAIGAIEYGLEDEQHSDKYQGWHELEYYINEGRLTTQTDAQPGLFSSEKDLEDFMQRYPRELFKEAKFKPKEKIQGFIGLDVGSTSTKAVLLSLKKEVLIKSYQLSKGNPIDDTKKVLGELLTKVEDQGASLEILGLVTTGYAKDILKDVLKADAAIVETVAHTESALHYYKNVDVICDVGGQDIKIMLLKDGKVKDFKLNTQCSAGNGYFLQSTANDFGIPVEQYAETAFKAIKSPTFGYGCAVFLQSDIVSFQRRGWQREEILAGLAKVLPKNIWLYVAQIPNFSKLGLNFILQGGTQYNLAAVKAQVDFIESRFRGKEEEPNIIVHKHCGESGAIGAALEAFRIWDNGRASTFIGLESTCKIHYSSTTNESTRCLFCKNKCLRTFIDIEIGSNGAKINGNGLSTTSRRFIVGNSCEKGSVEQVEDMRGIKKKLEKDLQSTPNLIDESNKELFKSLGLKNQGDAIPKWIYSSKVRARSVAMEARSKLRIGIPRVLLMYSLAPLFQGYFESLGIKKGNIIYSDYTTENLYKTGCKRGSIDPCYPAKVCLPHIHNLVYKQNKRSPLDIIFTPMVCDLKSKLINTSGNWICPAVVAASESVKAAFKKEEDIFAKEGIEYFNTFLNLAEPKQFEIQMYRQFRKVFGLSREENKRAVESGYTALEKYQQNNSERARDVIEGLEKDQKIGIVMLGRPYHNDPGINHDIFTEFQKLGYPILTQDTLPTDDFTLNKLFGEEVAAGIISHPMDISDVWKNSLSTNVNTKLWAAKFVARHPNLVAVEISNFKCGHDAPTYNVIEGIVETSGTPYFSFKDIDENKPTGSNNLRIETIDYFLKRYRAEMIKNSLPLPQELMAADVS
;
A
#
# COMPACT_ATOMS: atom_id res chain seq x y z
N MET A 1 32.09 47.17 17.85
CA MET A 1 33.11 46.55 18.73
C MET A 1 33.17 45.07 18.42
N THR A 2 34.35 44.50 18.27
CA THR A 2 34.52 43.05 18.04
C THR A 2 34.13 42.31 19.32
N PRO A 3 33.24 41.30 19.26
CA PRO A 3 32.81 40.55 20.45
C PRO A 3 34.01 39.84 21.09
N LYS A 4 34.08 39.85 22.43
CA LYS A 4 35.17 39.19 23.20
C LYS A 4 34.87 37.71 23.51
N ASN A 5 33.59 37.36 23.56
CA ASN A 5 33.04 36.02 23.81
C ASN A 5 31.95 35.73 22.78
N LEU A 6 31.72 34.45 22.45
CA LEU A 6 30.64 34.03 21.55
C LEU A 6 29.93 32.77 22.06
N ASN A 7 28.60 32.78 21.99
CA ASN A 7 27.79 31.59 22.16
C ASN A 7 27.49 31.01 20.78
N LEU A 8 27.96 29.80 20.51
CA LEU A 8 27.79 29.09 19.26
C LEU A 8 26.74 27.99 19.43
N GLY A 9 25.69 28.05 18.64
CA GLY A 9 24.67 27.00 18.52
C GLY A 9 24.87 26.26 17.22
N ILE A 10 24.98 24.93 17.25
CA ILE A 10 25.14 24.09 16.07
C ILE A 10 24.03 23.04 16.05
N ASP A 11 23.20 23.05 15.00
CA ASP A 11 22.23 22.02 14.68
C ASP A 11 22.81 21.09 13.61
N VAL A 12 23.22 19.89 14.03
CA VAL A 12 23.70 18.84 13.13
C VAL A 12 22.51 17.96 12.77
N GLY A 13 21.82 18.34 11.69
CA GLY A 13 20.66 17.66 11.16
C GLY A 13 21.00 16.35 10.42
N SER A 14 20.01 15.78 9.73
CA SER A 14 20.18 14.55 8.95
C SER A 14 20.72 14.75 7.54
N THR A 15 20.53 15.94 6.98
CA THR A 15 21.01 16.32 5.64
C THR A 15 21.89 17.56 5.65
N THR A 16 21.80 18.38 6.70
CA THR A 16 22.39 19.73 6.78
C THR A 16 23.05 19.96 8.12
N VAL A 17 24.08 20.79 8.15
CA VAL A 17 24.61 21.43 9.36
C VAL A 17 24.22 22.89 9.33
N LYS A 18 23.73 23.41 10.46
CA LYS A 18 23.37 24.81 10.62
C LYS A 18 24.05 25.34 11.87
N ALA A 19 24.58 26.55 11.83
CA ALA A 19 25.18 27.15 13.00
C ALA A 19 24.85 28.63 13.11
N VAL A 20 24.78 29.11 14.35
CA VAL A 20 24.60 30.53 14.71
C VAL A 20 25.58 30.91 15.80
N ALA A 21 26.22 32.06 15.67
CA ALA A 21 27.02 32.69 16.72
C ALA A 21 26.29 33.94 17.23
N ILE A 22 26.04 33.98 18.54
CA ILE A 22 25.38 35.09 19.23
C ILE A 22 26.40 35.77 20.15
N ASP A 23 26.45 37.10 20.07
CA ASP A 23 27.19 37.91 21.04
C ASP A 23 26.42 37.95 22.36
N PRO A 24 26.98 37.42 23.48
CA PRO A 24 26.28 37.34 24.76
C PRO A 24 25.94 38.71 25.36
N VAL A 25 26.60 39.79 24.94
CA VAL A 25 26.34 41.14 25.47
C VAL A 25 25.19 41.81 24.73
N SER A 26 25.25 41.84 23.40
CA SER A 26 24.20 42.47 22.59
C SER A 26 22.99 41.58 22.31
N ASN A 27 23.12 40.28 22.57
CA ASN A 27 22.17 39.23 22.21
C ASN A 27 21.78 39.22 20.70
N LYS A 28 22.70 39.65 19.84
CA LYS A 28 22.52 39.67 18.38
C LYS A 28 23.29 38.54 17.71
N ILE A 29 22.69 37.97 16.66
CA ILE A 29 23.37 37.02 15.78
C ILE A 29 24.46 37.77 14.99
N VAL A 30 25.71 37.37 15.16
CA VAL A 30 26.89 37.99 14.50
C VAL A 30 27.45 37.13 13.37
N TRP A 31 27.10 35.85 13.33
CA TRP A 31 27.40 34.93 12.23
C TRP A 31 26.36 33.81 12.20
N LYS A 32 26.03 33.34 11.00
CA LYS A 32 25.17 32.18 10.79
C LYS A 32 25.51 31.54 9.44
N ASP A 33 25.44 30.23 9.37
CA ASP A 33 25.59 29.49 8.11
C ASP A 33 24.74 28.21 8.08
N TYR A 34 24.33 27.80 6.89
CA TYR A 34 23.49 26.64 6.60
C TYR A 34 24.02 25.94 5.35
N GLN A 35 24.49 24.71 5.49
CA GLN A 35 25.02 23.93 4.37
C GLN A 35 24.59 22.47 4.42
N ARG A 36 24.45 21.85 3.24
CA ARG A 36 24.32 20.39 3.14
C ARG A 36 25.68 19.76 3.47
N HIS A 37 25.67 18.70 4.29
CA HIS A 37 26.91 18.05 4.71
C HIS A 37 27.33 16.91 3.78
N GLU A 38 26.49 16.51 2.81
CA GLU A 38 26.79 15.44 1.83
C GLU A 38 27.42 14.21 2.46
N THR A 39 26.78 13.67 3.50
CA THR A 39 27.24 12.50 4.26
C THR A 39 28.48 12.70 5.15
N LYS A 40 29.08 13.89 5.14
CA LYS A 40 30.30 14.28 5.88
C LYS A 40 30.00 15.23 7.05
N GLN A 41 29.26 14.74 8.05
CA GLN A 41 28.76 15.59 9.16
C GLN A 41 29.89 16.19 9.99
N ALA A 42 30.86 15.36 10.40
CA ALA A 42 31.99 15.78 11.22
C ALA A 42 32.87 16.79 10.47
N GLU A 43 33.17 16.52 9.20
CA GLU A 43 33.95 17.40 8.35
C GLU A 43 33.26 18.74 8.11
N LYS A 44 31.93 18.74 7.91
CA LYS A 44 31.18 20.00 7.73
C LYS A 44 31.10 20.82 9.02
N VAL A 45 31.00 20.17 10.19
CA VAL A 45 31.12 20.86 11.48
C VAL A 45 32.52 21.48 11.64
N LEU A 46 33.58 20.74 11.29
CA LEU A 46 34.95 21.24 11.32
C LEU A 46 35.15 22.45 10.39
N GLU A 47 34.57 22.40 9.18
CA GLU A 47 34.57 23.52 8.24
C GLU A 47 33.93 24.78 8.84
N PHE A 48 32.76 24.66 9.47
CA PHE A 48 32.07 25.78 10.11
C PHE A 48 32.87 26.38 11.27
N LEU A 49 33.50 25.53 12.09
CA LEU A 49 34.35 25.98 13.19
C LEU A 49 35.59 26.72 12.68
N THR A 50 36.20 26.20 11.60
CA THR A 50 37.38 26.80 10.96
C THR A 50 37.03 28.15 10.32
N GLU A 51 35.90 28.24 9.62
CA GLU A 51 35.42 29.50 9.04
C GLU A 51 35.14 30.55 10.12
N LEU A 52 34.46 30.15 11.20
CA LEU A 52 34.17 31.05 12.33
C LEU A 52 35.45 31.57 12.97
N LYS A 53 36.46 30.70 13.18
CA LYS A 53 37.78 31.11 13.71
C LYS A 53 38.48 32.09 12.78
N ASN A 54 38.49 31.81 11.47
CA ASN A 54 39.10 32.69 10.48
C ASN A 54 38.44 34.07 10.44
N LYS A 55 37.12 34.14 10.67
CA LYS A 55 36.37 35.39 10.75
C LYS A 55 36.63 36.17 12.04
N TYR A 56 36.84 35.48 13.16
CA TYR A 56 37.10 36.08 14.47
C TYR A 56 38.41 35.56 15.11
N PRO A 57 39.58 35.85 14.51
CA PRO A 57 40.86 35.28 14.92
C PRO A 57 41.31 35.77 16.31
N ALA A 58 40.82 36.94 16.73
CA ALA A 58 41.14 37.56 18.02
C ALA A 58 40.43 36.94 19.23
N ILE A 59 39.49 36.00 19.02
CA ILE A 59 38.76 35.31 20.10
C ILE A 59 39.50 34.00 20.42
N ALA A 60 39.97 33.87 21.67
CA ALA A 60 40.57 32.64 22.17
C ALA A 60 39.54 31.51 22.23
N ASP A 61 39.96 30.25 22.04
CA ASP A 61 39.03 29.11 22.01
C ASP A 61 38.26 28.96 23.34
N THR A 62 38.89 29.32 24.45
CA THR A 62 38.28 29.35 25.79
C THR A 62 37.13 30.35 25.95
N ASN A 63 36.95 31.27 25.00
CA ASN A 63 35.90 32.29 25.01
C ASN A 63 34.68 31.90 24.14
N TYR A 64 34.67 30.69 23.59
CA TYR A 64 33.50 30.10 22.94
C TYR A 64 32.73 29.22 23.92
N LYS A 65 31.41 29.38 23.95
CA LYS A 65 30.49 28.39 24.54
C LYS A 65 29.73 27.71 23.41
N VAL A 66 29.92 26.41 23.26
CA VAL A 66 29.33 25.65 22.15
C VAL A 66 28.18 24.78 22.66
N TYR A 67 27.03 24.96 22.03
CA TYR A 67 25.80 24.21 22.28
C TYR A 67 25.45 23.47 21.00
N MET A 68 25.22 22.17 21.09
CA MET A 68 24.90 21.32 19.95
C MET A 68 23.53 20.72 20.10
N THR A 69 22.83 20.60 18.99
CA THR A 69 21.55 19.91 18.90
C THR A 69 21.46 19.15 17.58
N GLY A 70 20.30 18.58 17.32
CA GLY A 70 20.05 17.78 16.14
C GLY A 70 20.59 16.36 16.27
N SER A 71 20.09 15.51 15.38
CA SER A 71 20.31 14.07 15.45
C SER A 71 21.76 13.60 15.25
N GLY A 72 22.63 14.41 14.62
CA GLY A 72 24.07 14.16 14.53
C GLY A 72 24.89 14.84 15.64
N GLY A 73 24.28 15.78 16.38
CA GLY A 73 25.00 16.61 17.35
C GLY A 73 25.46 15.83 18.58
N MET A 74 24.69 14.82 18.99
CA MET A 74 24.98 14.02 20.19
C MET A 74 26.30 13.24 20.09
N GLY A 75 26.60 12.68 18.91
CA GLY A 75 27.85 11.93 18.70
C GLY A 75 29.06 12.83 18.53
N LEU A 76 28.86 14.08 18.10
CA LEU A 76 29.94 15.03 17.85
C LEU A 76 30.24 15.94 19.04
N SER A 77 29.29 16.12 19.96
CA SER A 77 29.40 17.07 21.05
C SER A 77 30.54 16.74 22.03
N SER A 78 30.82 15.46 22.26
CA SER A 78 31.92 15.02 23.12
C SER A 78 33.28 15.42 22.59
N TYR A 79 33.50 15.40 21.27
CA TYR A 79 34.78 15.77 20.65
C TYR A 79 35.08 17.27 20.71
N LEU A 80 34.08 18.09 20.99
CA LEU A 80 34.20 19.55 21.05
C LEU A 80 34.11 20.10 22.49
N GLY A 81 33.79 19.25 23.47
CA GLY A 81 33.36 19.72 24.80
C GLY A 81 32.10 20.58 24.72
N ALA A 82 31.22 20.29 23.76
CA ALA A 82 29.99 21.05 23.56
C ALA A 82 28.83 20.45 24.36
N LYS A 83 27.92 21.32 24.82
CA LYS A 83 26.70 20.88 25.51
C LYS A 83 25.67 20.38 24.52
N PHE A 84 25.28 19.11 24.62
CA PHE A 84 24.16 18.59 23.84
C PHE A 84 22.81 19.01 24.44
N VAL A 85 21.95 19.61 23.62
CA VAL A 85 20.57 19.97 23.95
C VAL A 85 19.63 19.19 23.04
N GLN A 86 18.62 18.55 23.61
CA GLN A 86 17.61 17.82 22.83
C GLN A 86 16.84 18.80 21.93
N GLU A 87 16.67 18.45 20.65
CA GLU A 87 16.17 19.35 19.60
C GLU A 87 14.76 19.92 19.86
N VAL A 88 13.81 19.10 20.32
CA VAL A 88 12.44 19.56 20.65
C VAL A 88 12.50 20.58 21.79
N THR A 89 13.33 20.32 22.79
CA THR A 89 13.56 21.25 23.90
C THR A 89 14.19 22.56 23.43
N ALA A 90 15.21 22.49 22.57
CA ALA A 90 15.83 23.65 21.96
C ALA A 90 14.80 24.49 21.17
N VAL A 91 14.05 23.87 20.26
CA VAL A 91 13.01 24.55 19.48
C VAL A 91 11.95 25.19 20.38
N CYS A 92 11.55 24.54 21.47
CA CYS A 92 10.63 25.13 22.45
C CYS A 92 11.22 26.38 23.10
N ALA A 93 12.48 26.35 23.53
CA ALA A 93 13.16 27.47 24.17
C ALA A 93 13.24 28.68 23.22
N ALA A 94 13.62 28.47 21.96
CA ALA A 94 13.63 29.54 20.95
C ALA A 94 12.22 30.09 20.68
N ALA A 95 11.22 29.21 20.54
CA ALA A 95 9.85 29.63 20.26
C ALA A 95 9.25 30.45 21.41
N GLU A 96 9.44 30.04 22.66
CA GLU A 96 8.93 30.77 23.84
C GLU A 96 9.64 32.12 24.03
N LYS A 97 10.93 32.18 23.75
CA LYS A 97 11.72 33.41 23.86
C LYS A 97 11.39 34.44 22.78
N LEU A 98 11.36 34.00 21.51
CA LEU A 98 11.20 34.87 20.35
C LEU A 98 9.73 35.15 20.02
N HIS A 99 8.82 34.23 20.36
CA HIS A 99 7.39 34.33 20.08
C HIS A 99 6.54 33.89 21.29
N PRO A 100 6.46 34.70 22.37
CA PRO A 100 5.78 34.33 23.61
C PRO A 100 4.29 33.99 23.44
N ASP A 101 3.62 34.49 22.40
CA ASP A 101 2.22 34.25 22.06
C ASP A 101 2.00 32.99 21.18
N VAL A 102 3.07 32.22 20.88
CA VAL A 102 2.96 31.02 20.05
C VAL A 102 1.98 30.01 20.63
N GLY A 103 1.07 29.52 19.78
CA GLY A 103 0.13 28.46 20.10
C GLY A 103 0.54 27.11 19.54
N THR A 104 1.21 27.09 18.38
CA THR A 104 1.70 25.85 17.77
C THR A 104 2.98 26.09 16.97
N VAL A 105 3.92 25.15 17.06
CA VAL A 105 5.11 25.08 16.19
C VAL A 105 4.97 23.86 15.30
N ILE A 106 5.20 24.04 14.00
CA ILE A 106 5.27 22.97 12.99
C ILE A 106 6.65 23.04 12.35
N ASP A 107 7.51 22.10 12.68
CA ASP A 107 8.86 22.00 12.14
C ASP A 107 8.93 20.85 11.13
N LEU A 108 9.38 21.15 9.91
CA LEU A 108 9.50 20.20 8.82
C LEU A 108 10.97 20.05 8.42
N GLY A 109 11.60 18.99 8.89
CA GLY A 109 12.99 18.65 8.59
C GLY A 109 13.16 17.77 7.35
N GLY A 110 14.40 17.36 7.09
CA GLY A 110 14.72 16.43 6.00
C GLY A 110 14.15 15.03 6.24
N GLN A 111 14.35 14.47 7.44
CA GLN A 111 13.95 13.09 7.78
C GLN A 111 12.86 13.00 8.84
N ASP A 112 12.53 14.10 9.52
CA ASP A 112 11.51 14.14 10.56
C ASP A 112 10.63 15.39 10.43
N SER A 113 9.53 15.39 11.17
CA SER A 113 8.52 16.44 11.24
C SER A 113 7.95 16.46 12.65
N LYS A 114 7.74 17.67 13.17
CA LYS A 114 7.39 17.88 14.58
C LYS A 114 6.23 18.86 14.65
N ILE A 115 5.22 18.53 15.46
CA ILE A 115 4.16 19.46 15.86
C ILE A 115 4.20 19.60 17.37
N ILE A 116 4.35 20.83 17.85
CA ILE A 116 4.40 21.15 19.28
C ILE A 116 3.24 22.09 19.57
N ILE A 117 2.27 21.62 20.38
CA ILE A 117 1.11 22.40 20.78
C ILE A 117 1.34 22.94 22.18
N PHE A 118 1.23 24.27 22.33
CA PHE A 118 1.39 24.97 23.60
C PHE A 118 0.02 25.22 24.22
N LYS A 119 -0.24 24.64 25.40
CA LYS A 119 -1.50 24.80 26.12
C LYS A 119 -1.24 25.56 27.41
N GLU A 120 -1.99 26.63 27.66
CA GLU A 120 -1.97 27.29 28.96
C GLU A 120 -2.49 26.34 30.03
N GLU A 121 -1.77 26.23 31.14
CA GLU A 121 -2.28 25.52 32.31
C GLU A 121 -3.22 26.43 33.09
N PRO A 122 -4.43 25.95 33.47
CA PRO A 122 -5.35 26.73 34.27
C PRO A 122 -4.68 27.21 35.57
N GLY A 123 -4.62 28.52 35.78
CA GLY A 123 -4.07 29.12 37.00
C GLY A 123 -2.54 29.28 37.05
N THR A 124 -1.80 29.03 35.97
CA THR A 124 -0.36 29.35 35.90
C THR A 124 0.00 30.11 34.63
N THR A 125 1.16 30.80 34.64
CA THR A 125 1.75 31.39 33.43
C THR A 125 2.54 30.37 32.59
N ARG A 126 2.61 29.10 33.02
CA ARG A 126 3.37 28.05 32.32
C ARG A 126 2.53 27.43 31.21
N LYS A 127 3.16 27.23 30.06
CA LYS A 127 2.57 26.53 28.92
C LYS A 127 2.95 25.05 28.97
N LYS A 128 1.95 24.17 29.08
CA LYS A 128 2.13 22.73 28.87
C LYS A 128 2.43 22.45 27.40
N LYS A 129 3.58 21.84 27.15
CA LYS A 129 4.09 21.50 25.82
C LYS A 129 3.63 20.09 25.46
N SER A 130 2.91 19.92 24.37
CA SER A 130 2.50 18.62 23.84
C SER A 130 3.24 18.37 22.52
N PRO A 131 4.49 17.87 22.55
CA PRO A 131 5.23 17.55 21.34
C PRO A 131 4.76 16.22 20.75
N SER A 132 4.68 16.18 19.42
CA SER A 132 4.55 14.95 18.65
C SER A 132 5.52 15.02 17.48
N MET A 133 6.14 13.90 17.17
CA MET A 133 7.06 13.74 16.04
C MET A 133 6.73 12.44 15.32
N ASN A 134 6.99 12.38 14.02
CA ASN A 134 6.97 11.12 13.30
C ASN A 134 8.17 10.28 13.74
N ASP A 135 8.01 8.96 13.77
CA ASP A 135 9.13 8.04 13.92
C ASP A 135 10.04 8.11 12.68
N LYS A 136 11.08 7.26 12.60
CA LYS A 136 12.11 7.15 11.52
C LYS A 136 11.59 7.09 10.05
N CYS A 137 10.29 7.24 9.80
CA CYS A 137 9.68 7.30 8.49
C CYS A 137 9.77 8.72 7.90
N ALA A 138 10.55 8.89 6.82
CA ALA A 138 10.55 10.07 5.94
C ALA A 138 9.22 10.35 5.21
N GLY A 139 8.17 9.54 5.41
CA GLY A 139 6.86 9.80 4.83
C GLY A 139 6.27 11.11 5.39
N GLY A 140 6.12 12.11 4.53
CA GLY A 140 5.65 13.43 4.93
C GLY A 140 6.75 14.42 5.31
N THR A 141 8.01 14.19 4.93
CA THR A 141 9.16 15.06 5.28
C THR A 141 9.80 15.70 4.04
N GLY A 142 10.77 16.60 4.24
CA GLY A 142 11.50 17.27 3.17
C GLY A 142 12.24 16.33 2.20
N ALA A 143 12.69 15.16 2.66
CA ALA A 143 13.37 14.18 1.80
C ALA A 143 12.47 13.63 0.69
N VAL A 144 11.15 13.60 0.88
CA VAL A 144 10.22 13.21 -0.19
C VAL A 144 10.17 14.29 -1.26
N ILE A 145 10.14 15.56 -0.85
CA ILE A 145 10.14 16.70 -1.77
C ILE A 145 11.42 16.69 -2.61
N ASP A 146 12.59 16.51 -1.98
CA ASP A 146 13.88 16.44 -2.69
C ASP A 146 13.90 15.34 -3.76
N LYS A 147 13.46 14.12 -3.42
CA LYS A 147 13.43 13.00 -4.36
C LYS A 147 12.50 13.23 -5.54
N ILE A 148 11.28 13.69 -5.27
CA ILE A 148 10.30 13.94 -6.32
C ILE A 148 10.76 15.09 -7.21
N SER A 149 11.36 16.13 -6.64
CA SER A 149 11.90 17.26 -7.40
C SER A 149 13.04 16.83 -8.33
N ALA A 150 13.99 16.02 -7.83
CA ALA A 150 15.06 15.46 -8.64
C ALA A 150 14.51 14.58 -9.79
N LYS A 151 13.48 13.77 -9.50
CA LYS A 151 12.86 12.89 -10.50
C LYS A 151 12.07 13.64 -11.56
N LEU A 152 11.39 14.71 -11.18
CA LEU A 152 10.69 15.61 -12.10
C LEU A 152 11.63 16.62 -12.78
N ASN A 153 12.95 16.53 -12.50
CA ASN A 153 13.99 17.40 -13.02
C ASN A 153 13.71 18.90 -12.76
N ILE A 154 13.20 19.21 -11.57
CA ILE A 154 12.89 20.57 -11.13
C ILE A 154 14.14 21.19 -10.51
N SER A 155 14.51 22.39 -10.95
CA SER A 155 15.64 23.10 -10.36
C SER A 155 15.29 23.59 -8.93
N PRO A 156 16.28 23.75 -8.03
CA PRO A 156 16.03 24.29 -6.69
C PRO A 156 15.31 25.65 -6.69
N ASN A 157 15.59 26.51 -7.68
CA ASN A 157 14.94 27.81 -7.79
C ASN A 157 13.47 27.67 -8.19
N ASP A 158 13.17 26.82 -9.17
CA ASP A 158 11.78 26.57 -9.60
C ASP A 158 10.96 25.90 -8.49
N LEU A 159 11.62 25.08 -7.65
CA LEU A 159 11.00 24.47 -6.48
C LEU A 159 10.60 25.52 -5.43
N CYS A 160 11.48 26.47 -5.12
CA CYS A 160 11.20 27.55 -4.17
C CYS A 160 10.02 28.43 -4.63
N GLU A 161 9.98 28.74 -5.93
CA GLU A 161 8.93 29.56 -6.56
C GLU A 161 7.66 28.78 -6.91
N SER A 162 7.62 27.47 -6.67
CA SER A 162 6.45 26.64 -6.98
C SER A 162 5.21 27.12 -6.21
N GLU A 163 4.12 27.32 -6.94
CA GLU A 163 2.82 27.72 -6.39
C GLU A 163 2.00 26.50 -5.93
N TYR A 164 0.99 26.76 -5.10
CA TYR A 164 -0.03 25.79 -4.70
C TYR A 164 -1.44 26.35 -4.92
N ASP A 165 -1.64 27.64 -4.62
CA ASP A 165 -2.93 28.29 -4.81
C ASP A 165 -3.31 28.37 -6.31
N GLY A 166 -4.58 28.07 -6.62
CA GLY A 166 -5.10 28.09 -7.99
C GLY A 166 -4.75 26.85 -8.85
N LEU A 167 -3.90 25.95 -8.36
CA LEU A 167 -3.56 24.70 -9.05
C LEU A 167 -4.55 23.58 -8.73
N ARG A 168 -4.71 22.68 -9.70
CA ARG A 168 -5.51 21.46 -9.50
C ARG A 168 -4.71 20.46 -8.68
N LEU A 169 -5.35 19.94 -7.64
CA LEU A 169 -4.78 18.88 -6.80
C LEU A 169 -5.24 17.51 -7.29
N HIS A 170 -4.29 16.60 -7.37
CA HIS A 170 -4.48 15.18 -7.66
C HIS A 170 -4.23 14.37 -6.40
N HIS A 171 -4.73 13.14 -6.39
CA HIS A 171 -4.50 12.26 -5.26
C HIS A 171 -3.06 11.73 -5.28
N VAL A 172 -2.33 11.99 -4.19
CA VAL A 172 -0.99 11.46 -3.94
C VAL A 172 -0.95 10.94 -2.50
N ALA A 173 -0.39 9.76 -2.29
CA ALA A 173 -0.25 9.19 -0.95
C ALA A 173 0.74 10.01 -0.09
N GLY A 174 0.30 10.50 1.08
CA GLY A 174 1.15 11.30 1.99
C GLY A 174 1.94 10.49 3.02
N LYS A 175 1.54 9.24 3.30
CA LYS A 175 2.05 8.42 4.42
C LYS A 175 3.46 7.86 4.20
N CYS A 176 3.88 7.68 2.95
CA CYS A 176 5.15 7.08 2.59
C CYS A 176 5.68 7.70 1.30
N GLY A 177 6.94 8.13 1.32
CA GLY A 177 7.59 8.75 0.15
C GLY A 177 7.65 7.84 -1.08
N VAL A 178 7.68 6.52 -0.88
CA VAL A 178 7.64 5.55 -1.99
C VAL A 178 6.29 5.55 -2.70
N PHE A 179 5.20 5.51 -1.94
CA PHE A 179 3.86 5.55 -2.53
C PHE A 179 3.59 6.89 -3.20
N ALA A 180 4.03 7.98 -2.58
CA ALA A 180 4.00 9.31 -3.19
C ALA A 180 4.71 9.29 -4.55
N GLU A 181 5.90 8.70 -4.62
CA GLU A 181 6.67 8.56 -5.86
C GLU A 181 5.95 7.71 -6.90
N THR A 182 5.36 6.57 -6.53
CA THR A 182 4.59 5.73 -7.45
C THR A 182 3.38 6.47 -8.01
N ASP A 183 2.61 7.16 -7.18
CA ASP A 183 1.45 7.95 -7.60
C ASP A 183 1.87 9.09 -8.55
N ILE A 184 2.95 9.81 -8.21
CA ILE A 184 3.50 10.89 -9.05
C ILE A 184 3.97 10.36 -10.40
N ASN A 185 4.65 9.21 -10.46
CA ASN A 185 5.05 8.60 -11.74
C ASN A 185 3.83 8.21 -12.58
N GLY A 186 2.80 7.66 -11.92
CA GLY A 186 1.53 7.33 -12.56
C GLY A 186 0.93 8.58 -13.20
N LEU A 187 0.77 9.65 -12.44
CA LEU A 187 0.22 10.92 -12.91
C LEU A 187 1.08 11.59 -13.99
N GLN A 188 2.42 11.54 -13.86
CA GLN A 188 3.35 12.04 -14.87
C GLN A 188 3.18 11.30 -16.20
N LYS A 189 3.09 9.95 -16.16
CA LYS A 189 2.81 9.12 -17.37
C LYS A 189 1.43 9.40 -17.97
N GLN A 190 0.50 9.92 -17.16
CA GLN A 190 -0.81 10.36 -17.63
C GLN A 190 -0.79 11.79 -18.22
N GLY A 191 0.36 12.48 -18.20
CA GLY A 191 0.53 13.82 -18.76
C GLY A 191 0.15 14.96 -17.80
N VAL A 192 0.08 14.70 -16.48
CA VAL A 192 -0.19 15.76 -15.50
C VAL A 192 1.01 16.72 -15.41
N PRO A 193 0.79 18.05 -15.48
CA PRO A 193 1.85 19.05 -15.39
C PRO A 193 2.65 18.99 -14.07
N THR A 194 3.96 19.24 -14.15
CA THR A 194 4.89 19.17 -13.01
C THR A 194 4.49 20.07 -11.83
N ASN A 195 3.94 21.26 -12.08
CA ASN A 195 3.45 22.16 -11.03
C ASN A 195 2.23 21.60 -10.29
N GLU A 196 1.28 20.94 -10.99
CA GLU A 196 0.14 20.26 -10.36
C GLU A 196 0.59 19.04 -9.54
N LEU A 197 1.61 18.31 -10.02
CA LEU A 197 2.22 17.19 -9.29
C LEU A 197 2.82 17.66 -7.96
N MET A 198 3.59 18.76 -7.98
CA MET A 198 4.19 19.32 -6.77
C MET A 198 3.15 19.88 -5.79
N ALA A 199 2.14 20.60 -6.28
CA ALA A 199 1.04 21.07 -5.43
C ALA A 199 0.28 19.92 -4.74
N SER A 200 0.08 18.82 -5.48
CA SER A 200 -0.54 17.59 -4.96
C SER A 200 0.33 16.91 -3.89
N LEU A 201 1.66 16.92 -4.08
CA LEU A 201 2.61 16.41 -3.09
C LEU A 201 2.57 17.27 -1.81
N TYR A 202 2.54 18.59 -1.93
CA TYR A 202 2.44 19.49 -0.77
C TYR A 202 1.15 19.26 0.03
N GLU A 203 0.01 19.11 -0.65
CA GLU A 203 -1.26 18.75 -0.03
C GLU A 203 -1.14 17.44 0.77
N ALA A 204 -0.57 16.41 0.15
CA ALA A 204 -0.41 15.10 0.76
C ALA A 204 0.48 15.14 2.02
N ILE A 205 1.60 15.86 1.96
CA ILE A 205 2.53 16.06 3.09
C ILE A 205 1.84 16.79 4.24
N VAL A 206 1.14 17.89 3.96
CA VAL A 206 0.47 18.70 4.99
C VAL A 206 -0.67 17.91 5.66
N LEU A 207 -1.54 17.27 4.88
CA LEU A 207 -2.64 16.47 5.43
C LEU A 207 -2.13 15.29 6.26
N GLN A 208 -1.05 14.63 5.83
CA GLN A 208 -0.45 13.54 6.59
C GLN A 208 0.04 14.02 7.96
N ASN A 209 0.80 15.12 8.00
CA ASN A 209 1.31 15.68 9.25
C ASN A 209 0.16 16.12 10.18
N LEU A 210 -0.86 16.80 9.65
CA LEU A 210 -2.04 17.23 10.41
C LEU A 210 -2.86 16.06 10.95
N THR A 211 -2.91 14.95 10.23
CA THR A 211 -3.68 13.75 10.65
C THR A 211 -2.94 12.96 11.72
N VAL A 212 -1.63 12.78 11.57
CA VAL A 212 -0.83 11.91 12.45
C VAL A 212 -0.25 12.65 13.66
N LEU A 213 0.34 13.82 13.46
CA LEU A 213 1.13 14.50 14.50
C LEU A 213 0.29 15.37 15.43
N THR A 214 -0.94 15.71 15.06
CA THR A 214 -1.84 16.42 15.99
C THR A 214 -2.35 15.52 17.11
N ARG A 215 -2.32 14.19 16.91
CA ARG A 215 -2.88 13.18 17.85
C ARG A 215 -4.30 13.54 18.32
N GLY A 216 -5.10 14.11 17.43
CA GLY A 216 -6.48 14.53 17.69
C GLY A 216 -6.63 15.92 18.31
N HIS A 217 -5.55 16.60 18.69
CA HIS A 217 -5.61 17.98 19.17
C HIS A 217 -5.92 18.97 18.05
N THR A 218 -6.69 20.01 18.37
CA THR A 218 -6.85 21.15 17.47
C THR A 218 -5.58 22.03 17.48
N ILE A 219 -5.11 22.41 16.29
CA ILE A 219 -3.99 23.36 16.11
C ILE A 219 -4.39 24.69 16.74
N ARG A 220 -3.50 25.30 17.55
CA ARG A 220 -3.79 26.59 18.19
C ARG A 220 -3.32 27.75 17.32
N PRO A 221 -4.06 28.87 17.26
CA PRO A 221 -3.66 30.10 16.55
C PRO A 221 -2.25 30.57 16.92
N LYS A 222 -1.62 31.37 16.05
CA LYS A 222 -0.19 31.74 16.11
C LYS A 222 0.69 30.51 15.88
N VAL A 223 0.67 30.05 14.63
CA VAL A 223 1.41 28.88 14.14
C VAL A 223 2.73 29.32 13.51
N LEU A 224 3.84 28.83 14.05
CA LEU A 224 5.17 29.01 13.48
C LEU A 224 5.52 27.82 12.58
N LEU A 225 5.86 28.10 11.32
CA LEU A 225 6.38 27.13 10.37
C LEU A 225 7.90 27.19 10.38
N LEU A 226 8.56 26.12 10.84
CA LEU A 226 10.01 26.02 10.96
C LEU A 226 10.58 24.97 10.00
N GLY A 227 11.90 25.02 9.78
CA GLY A 227 12.62 24.08 8.92
C GLY A 227 12.80 24.57 7.48
N GLY A 228 13.72 23.92 6.77
CA GLY A 228 14.14 24.29 5.40
C GLY A 228 12.96 24.36 4.42
N PRO A 229 12.24 23.25 4.19
CA PRO A 229 11.09 23.21 3.28
C PRO A 229 10.04 24.30 3.55
N ASN A 230 9.68 24.52 4.82
CA ASN A 230 8.69 25.55 5.20
C ASN A 230 9.19 26.99 4.99
N SER A 231 10.52 27.18 4.98
CA SER A 231 11.15 28.49 4.78
C SER A 231 11.32 28.84 3.31
N TYR A 232 11.69 27.87 2.48
CA TYR A 232 12.05 28.10 1.08
C TYR A 232 10.91 27.87 0.08
N ILE A 233 10.00 26.93 0.36
CA ILE A 233 9.00 26.48 -0.61
C ILE A 233 7.69 27.24 -0.40
N LYS A 234 7.40 28.18 -1.32
CA LYS A 234 6.19 29.01 -1.28
C LYS A 234 4.90 28.20 -1.28
N GLY A 235 4.76 27.24 -2.21
CA GLY A 235 3.57 26.41 -2.34
C GLY A 235 3.28 25.54 -1.11
N LEU A 236 4.32 25.07 -0.42
CA LEU A 236 4.16 24.29 0.81
C LEU A 236 3.59 25.14 1.97
N LYS A 237 4.06 26.39 2.10
CA LYS A 237 3.51 27.35 3.05
C LYS A 237 2.04 27.66 2.76
N GLN A 238 1.68 27.83 1.50
CA GLN A 238 0.28 28.03 1.09
C GLN A 238 -0.60 26.82 1.45
N ALA A 239 -0.09 25.59 1.23
CA ALA A 239 -0.78 24.36 1.60
C ALA A 239 -1.06 24.27 3.11
N TRP A 240 -0.08 24.60 3.96
CA TRP A 240 -0.27 24.72 5.42
C TRP A 240 -1.35 25.74 5.78
N GLN A 241 -1.25 26.94 5.21
CA GLN A 241 -2.20 28.03 5.47
C GLN A 241 -3.64 27.64 5.13
N LYS A 242 -3.87 27.02 3.97
CA LYS A 242 -5.21 26.59 3.56
C LYS A 242 -5.76 25.49 4.46
N ASN A 243 -4.98 24.45 4.74
CA ASN A 243 -5.45 23.28 5.47
C ASN A 243 -5.68 23.55 6.96
N ILE A 244 -4.81 24.34 7.62
CA ILE A 244 -5.00 24.71 9.03
C ILE A 244 -6.25 25.59 9.19
N VAL A 245 -6.45 26.58 8.30
CA VAL A 245 -7.66 27.40 8.31
C VAL A 245 -8.92 26.55 8.09
N GLN A 246 -8.84 25.54 7.21
CA GLN A 246 -9.96 24.61 7.02
C GLN A 246 -10.22 23.78 8.28
N ILE A 247 -9.19 23.34 9.01
CA ILE A 247 -9.38 22.62 10.29
C ILE A 247 -10.06 23.51 11.34
N TRP A 248 -9.66 24.79 11.45
CA TRP A 248 -10.33 25.72 12.37
C TRP A 248 -11.81 25.90 12.02
N LYS A 249 -12.15 26.01 10.73
CA LYS A 249 -13.54 26.04 10.26
C LYS A 249 -14.29 24.73 10.53
N ASP A 250 -13.68 23.58 10.22
CA ASP A 250 -14.27 22.26 10.40
C ASP A 250 -14.56 21.93 11.88
N ARG A 251 -13.77 22.52 12.80
CA ARG A 251 -13.89 22.33 14.25
C ARG A 251 -14.57 23.50 14.98
N ASP A 252 -15.02 24.52 14.26
CA ASP A 252 -15.62 25.74 14.84
C ASP A 252 -14.74 26.35 15.96
N TYR A 253 -13.42 26.41 15.70
CA TYR A 253 -12.45 26.85 16.71
C TYR A 253 -12.44 28.38 16.82
N PRO A 254 -12.50 28.95 18.05
CA PRO A 254 -12.49 30.40 18.23
C PRO A 254 -11.15 31.00 17.80
N LEU A 255 -11.18 31.94 16.85
CA LEU A 255 -10.00 32.63 16.35
C LEU A 255 -9.90 34.06 16.93
N PRO A 256 -8.67 34.59 17.10
CA PRO A 256 -8.47 36.01 17.36
C PRO A 256 -9.08 36.87 16.24
N ASP A 257 -9.49 38.09 16.57
CA ASP A 257 -10.05 39.04 15.59
C ASP A 257 -8.98 39.51 14.59
N VAL A 258 -8.89 38.83 13.44
CA VAL A 258 -7.95 39.12 12.35
C VAL A 258 -8.69 39.10 11.01
N LYS A 259 -8.31 40.03 10.11
CA LYS A 259 -8.93 40.16 8.77
C LYS A 259 -8.74 38.92 7.89
N ASP A 260 -7.58 38.28 7.97
CA ASP A 260 -7.27 37.04 7.26
C ASP A 260 -6.71 36.00 8.24
N PRO A 261 -7.42 34.89 8.50
CA PRO A 261 -6.92 33.79 9.33
C PRO A 261 -5.56 33.22 8.87
N LYS A 262 -5.20 33.33 7.59
CA LYS A 262 -3.87 32.89 7.11
C LYS A 262 -2.73 33.67 7.75
N SER A 263 -2.97 34.91 8.19
CA SER A 263 -1.96 35.75 8.87
C SER A 263 -1.49 35.18 10.21
N LEU A 264 -2.25 34.26 10.81
CA LEU A 264 -1.89 33.56 12.04
C LEU A 264 -0.87 32.43 11.81
N ILE A 265 -0.47 32.18 10.56
CA ILE A 265 0.40 31.07 10.16
C ILE A 265 1.57 31.65 9.35
N SER A 266 2.76 31.63 9.94
CA SER A 266 3.94 32.27 9.34
C SER A 266 5.23 31.48 9.58
N ALA A 267 6.15 31.54 8.63
CA ALA A 267 7.54 31.19 8.86
C ALA A 267 8.26 32.43 9.42
N PRO A 268 8.80 32.41 10.65
CA PRO A 268 9.47 33.55 11.26
C PRO A 268 10.83 33.83 10.63
N GLU A 269 11.41 35.01 10.92
CA GLU A 269 12.79 35.29 10.56
C GLU A 269 13.72 34.27 11.24
N ASN A 270 14.75 33.81 10.52
CA ASN A 270 15.68 32.78 11.01
C ASN A 270 15.02 31.43 11.32
N ALA A 271 13.84 31.11 10.76
CA ALA A 271 13.13 29.83 10.92
C ALA A 271 14.02 28.57 10.75
N LEU A 272 15.07 28.66 9.93
CA LEU A 272 16.06 27.60 9.70
C LEU A 272 16.90 27.28 10.95
N TYR A 273 17.15 28.28 11.79
CA TYR A 273 18.13 28.27 12.87
C TYR A 273 17.50 28.11 14.26
N PHE A 274 16.18 27.93 14.36
CA PHE A 274 15.47 27.88 15.65
C PHE A 274 16.03 26.82 16.61
N ALA A 275 16.40 25.64 16.11
CA ALA A 275 17.02 24.61 16.93
C ALA A 275 18.40 25.06 17.47
N ALA A 276 19.24 25.65 16.62
CA ALA A 276 20.57 26.13 17.01
C ALA A 276 20.49 27.34 17.97
N ILE A 277 19.60 28.30 17.72
CA ILE A 277 19.30 29.42 18.63
C ILE A 277 18.78 28.88 19.97
N GLY A 278 17.84 27.94 19.91
CA GLY A 278 17.24 27.33 21.08
C GLY A 278 18.21 26.53 21.94
N ALA A 279 19.21 25.91 21.34
CA ALA A 279 20.28 25.22 22.06
C ALA A 279 21.13 26.21 22.89
N ILE A 280 21.37 27.42 22.35
CA ILE A 280 22.01 28.51 23.11
C ILE A 280 21.10 28.97 24.25
N GLU A 281 19.84 29.32 23.96
CA GLU A 281 18.91 29.84 24.98
C GLU A 281 18.72 28.86 26.14
N TYR A 282 18.47 27.58 25.84
CA TYR A 282 18.38 26.53 26.85
C TYR A 282 19.69 26.34 27.62
N GLY A 283 20.81 26.42 26.90
CA GLY A 283 22.14 26.28 27.44
C GLY A 283 22.58 27.42 28.37
N LEU A 284 21.99 28.61 28.23
CA LEU A 284 22.22 29.78 29.08
C LEU A 284 21.40 29.75 30.38
N GLU A 285 20.23 29.10 30.36
CA GLU A 285 19.37 28.96 31.55
C GLU A 285 19.85 27.89 32.54
N ASP A 286 20.72 26.97 32.09
CA ASP A 286 21.24 25.89 32.93
C ASP A 286 22.56 26.29 33.62
N GLU A 287 22.43 26.79 34.84
CA GLU A 287 23.52 27.26 35.71
C GLU A 287 24.52 26.14 36.11
N GLN A 288 24.20 24.85 35.89
CA GLN A 288 25.02 23.72 36.34
C GLN A 288 26.06 23.23 35.33
N HIS A 289 26.11 23.81 34.12
CA HIS A 289 26.98 23.30 33.06
C HIS A 289 28.28 24.13 32.91
N SER A 290 29.41 23.54 33.32
CA SER A 290 30.74 24.16 33.34
C SER A 290 31.65 23.80 32.16
N ASP A 291 31.17 23.00 31.20
CA ASP A 291 32.04 22.47 30.14
C ASP A 291 32.45 23.58 29.18
N LYS A 292 33.76 23.84 29.14
CA LYS A 292 34.40 24.79 28.23
C LYS A 292 34.68 24.10 26.91
N TYR A 293 34.48 24.81 25.81
CA TYR A 293 34.88 24.35 24.48
C TYR A 293 36.35 23.92 24.48
N GLN A 294 36.62 22.70 24.01
CA GLN A 294 37.95 22.07 24.07
C GLN A 294 38.79 22.23 22.79
N GLY A 295 38.26 22.92 21.77
CA GLY A 295 38.85 22.98 20.43
C GLY A 295 38.33 21.87 19.50
N TRP A 296 38.83 21.81 18.26
CA TRP A 296 38.39 20.86 17.23
C TRP A 296 39.40 19.74 16.92
N HIS A 297 40.54 19.67 17.63
CA HIS A 297 41.60 18.69 17.35
C HIS A 297 41.17 17.23 17.55
N GLU A 298 40.36 16.95 18.56
CA GLU A 298 39.78 15.61 18.80
C GLU A 298 38.78 15.23 17.68
N LEU A 299 38.01 16.19 17.17
CA LEU A 299 37.12 15.98 16.03
C LEU A 299 37.92 15.68 14.75
N GLU A 300 39.04 16.35 14.54
CA GLU A 300 39.97 16.11 13.44
C GLU A 300 40.64 14.73 13.53
N TYR A 301 41.06 14.30 14.72
CA TYR A 301 41.56 12.94 14.96
C TYR A 301 40.51 11.87 14.67
N TYR A 302 39.26 12.09 15.12
CA TYR A 302 38.13 11.22 14.82
C TYR A 302 37.87 11.09 13.30
N ILE A 303 38.06 12.17 12.54
CA ILE A 303 37.91 12.17 11.08
C ILE A 303 39.00 11.33 10.40
N ASN A 304 40.25 11.40 10.88
CA ASN A 304 41.39 10.83 10.16
C ASN A 304 41.77 9.40 10.60
N GLU A 305 41.71 9.08 11.90
CA GLU A 305 42.30 7.84 12.45
C GLU A 305 41.34 7.00 13.33
N GLY A 306 40.43 7.64 14.08
CA GLY A 306 39.58 6.97 15.08
C GLY A 306 38.36 6.18 14.55
N ARG A 307 38.16 6.11 13.23
CA ARG A 307 36.93 5.54 12.61
C ARG A 307 36.83 4.02 12.69
N LEU A 308 37.95 3.31 12.60
CA LEU A 308 37.98 1.84 12.53
C LEU A 308 37.83 1.17 13.91
N THR A 309 38.20 1.87 14.99
CA THR A 309 38.16 1.36 16.36
C THR A 309 36.78 1.49 17.01
N THR A 310 35.88 2.30 16.45
CA THR A 310 34.53 2.58 16.97
C THR A 310 33.42 1.72 16.33
N GLN A 311 33.74 0.82 15.38
CA GLN A 311 32.78 -0.03 14.66
C GLN A 311 32.49 -1.37 15.39
N THR A 312 31.80 -1.32 16.53
CA THR A 312 31.52 -2.51 17.38
C THR A 312 30.51 -3.52 16.79
N ASP A 313 29.70 -3.12 15.79
CA ASP A 313 28.61 -3.93 15.19
C ASP A 313 28.84 -4.30 13.71
N ALA A 314 30.08 -4.62 13.34
CA ALA A 314 30.46 -4.95 11.97
C ALA A 314 30.21 -6.44 11.63
N GLN A 315 29.65 -6.72 10.45
CA GLN A 315 29.64 -8.06 9.85
C GLN A 315 30.73 -8.16 8.76
N PRO A 316 31.16 -9.37 8.37
CA PRO A 316 32.11 -9.54 7.27
C PRO A 316 31.63 -8.89 5.96
N GLY A 317 32.53 -8.69 5.00
CA GLY A 317 32.22 -8.34 3.62
C GLY A 317 31.43 -9.42 2.87
N LEU A 318 31.17 -9.22 1.57
CA LEU A 318 30.51 -10.24 0.74
C LEU A 318 31.39 -11.48 0.49
N PHE A 319 32.71 -11.30 0.57
CA PHE A 319 33.70 -12.36 0.43
C PHE A 319 34.69 -12.29 1.58
N SER A 320 35.25 -13.44 1.96
CA SER A 320 36.25 -13.53 3.04
C SER A 320 37.68 -13.56 2.49
N SER A 321 37.84 -13.95 1.21
CA SER A 321 39.12 -13.99 0.50
C SER A 321 38.94 -13.75 -1.01
N GLU A 322 40.03 -13.42 -1.71
CA GLU A 322 40.03 -13.33 -3.19
C GLU A 322 39.68 -14.67 -3.84
N LYS A 323 40.11 -15.79 -3.25
CA LYS A 323 39.77 -17.14 -3.71
C LYS A 323 38.26 -17.39 -3.68
N ASP A 324 37.57 -16.98 -2.61
CA ASP A 324 36.11 -17.13 -2.52
C ASP A 324 35.39 -16.35 -3.63
N LEU A 325 35.94 -15.20 -4.02
CA LEU A 325 35.43 -14.40 -5.13
C LEU A 325 35.66 -15.13 -6.46
N GLU A 326 36.84 -15.67 -6.70
CA GLU A 326 37.16 -16.45 -7.90
C GLU A 326 36.24 -17.68 -8.05
N ASP A 327 36.06 -18.46 -6.98
CA ASP A 327 35.19 -19.64 -6.96
C ASP A 327 33.73 -19.26 -7.27
N PHE A 328 33.25 -18.15 -6.72
CA PHE A 328 31.91 -17.64 -7.00
C PHE A 328 31.76 -17.19 -8.47
N MET A 329 32.76 -16.49 -9.01
CA MET A 329 32.75 -16.05 -10.41
C MET A 329 32.79 -17.23 -11.39
N GLN A 330 33.42 -18.35 -11.01
CA GLN A 330 33.37 -19.60 -11.77
C GLN A 330 32.00 -20.29 -11.69
N ARG A 331 31.35 -20.28 -10.52
CA ARG A 331 30.02 -20.87 -10.33
C ARG A 331 28.91 -20.07 -11.04
N TYR A 332 29.04 -18.75 -11.10
CA TYR A 332 28.07 -17.84 -11.72
C TYR A 332 28.73 -16.98 -12.81
N PRO A 333 29.15 -17.58 -13.94
CA PRO A 333 29.84 -16.87 -15.00
C PRO A 333 28.92 -15.86 -15.69
N ARG A 334 29.48 -14.68 -16.00
CA ARG A 334 28.79 -13.68 -16.81
C ARG A 334 28.94 -14.01 -18.29
N GLU A 335 28.16 -14.97 -18.79
CA GLU A 335 28.14 -15.26 -20.21
C GLU A 335 27.49 -14.11 -20.99
N LEU A 336 28.30 -13.45 -21.83
CA LEU A 336 27.77 -12.47 -22.78
C LEU A 336 26.98 -13.21 -23.86
N PHE A 337 25.71 -12.85 -24.01
CA PHE A 337 24.88 -13.37 -25.09
C PHE A 337 25.52 -13.04 -26.44
N LYS A 338 25.70 -14.07 -27.27
CA LYS A 338 26.18 -13.93 -28.64
C LYS A 338 24.99 -13.92 -29.58
N GLU A 339 24.81 -12.82 -30.30
CA GLU A 339 23.74 -12.71 -31.28
C GLU A 339 23.93 -13.69 -32.44
N ALA A 340 22.81 -14.16 -33.01
CA ALA A 340 22.83 -15.00 -34.20
C ALA A 340 23.44 -14.26 -35.39
N LYS A 341 24.24 -14.97 -36.19
CA LYS A 341 24.74 -14.49 -37.48
C LYS A 341 23.86 -15.00 -38.60
N PHE A 342 23.47 -14.12 -39.50
CA PHE A 342 22.62 -14.43 -40.64
C PHE A 342 23.41 -14.36 -41.94
N LYS A 343 23.00 -15.16 -42.93
CA LYS A 343 23.60 -15.12 -44.27
C LYS A 343 22.91 -14.03 -45.10
N PRO A 344 23.64 -13.36 -46.01
CA PRO A 344 23.01 -12.47 -46.97
C PRO A 344 21.93 -13.19 -47.78
N LYS A 345 20.77 -12.54 -47.96
CA LYS A 345 19.53 -13.04 -48.59
C LYS A 345 18.82 -14.17 -47.84
N GLU A 346 19.22 -14.49 -46.61
CA GLU A 346 18.47 -15.42 -45.77
C GLU A 346 17.14 -14.79 -45.33
N LYS A 347 16.07 -15.60 -45.32
CA LYS A 347 14.77 -15.19 -44.78
C LYS A 347 14.59 -15.81 -43.40
N ILE A 348 14.65 -14.97 -42.37
CA ILE A 348 14.51 -15.37 -40.97
C ILE A 348 13.05 -15.28 -40.59
N GLN A 349 12.49 -16.38 -40.07
CA GLN A 349 11.16 -16.42 -39.51
C GLN A 349 11.24 -16.51 -37.99
N GLY A 350 10.46 -15.69 -37.29
CA GLY A 350 10.50 -15.69 -35.83
C GLY A 350 9.33 -15.00 -35.15
N PHE A 351 9.38 -15.02 -33.82
CA PHE A 351 8.37 -14.46 -32.93
C PHE A 351 8.99 -13.36 -32.09
N ILE A 352 8.28 -12.26 -31.91
CA ILE A 352 8.74 -11.15 -31.07
C ILE A 352 7.99 -11.16 -29.74
N GLY A 353 8.76 -11.01 -28.67
CA GLY A 353 8.22 -10.69 -27.37
C GLY A 353 8.71 -9.32 -26.94
N LEU A 354 7.78 -8.49 -26.47
CA LEU A 354 8.05 -7.12 -26.07
C LEU A 354 7.70 -6.94 -24.59
N ASP A 355 8.70 -6.71 -23.74
CA ASP A 355 8.52 -6.37 -22.33
C ASP A 355 8.75 -4.88 -22.11
N VAL A 356 7.67 -4.12 -21.91
CA VAL A 356 7.73 -2.67 -21.69
C VAL A 356 7.44 -2.38 -20.22
N GLY A 357 8.48 -2.53 -19.41
CA GLY A 357 8.46 -2.32 -17.97
C GLY A 357 8.47 -0.84 -17.57
N SER A 358 8.42 -0.58 -16.26
CA SER A 358 8.44 0.79 -15.73
C SER A 358 9.79 1.48 -15.85
N THR A 359 10.89 0.71 -15.83
CA THR A 359 12.28 1.21 -15.89
C THR A 359 12.93 0.95 -17.24
N SER A 360 12.50 -0.07 -17.97
CA SER A 360 13.14 -0.48 -19.23
C SER A 360 12.23 -1.24 -20.17
N THR A 361 12.53 -1.08 -21.46
CA THR A 361 11.87 -1.70 -22.60
C THR A 361 12.81 -2.72 -23.22
N LYS A 362 12.35 -3.95 -23.44
CA LYS A 362 13.12 -5.05 -24.02
C LYS A 362 12.34 -5.72 -25.13
N ALA A 363 13.04 -6.08 -26.19
CA ALA A 363 12.49 -6.86 -27.28
C ALA A 363 13.39 -8.06 -27.57
N VAL A 364 12.78 -9.23 -27.78
CA VAL A 364 13.47 -10.48 -28.08
C VAL A 364 12.88 -11.11 -29.32
N LEU A 365 13.74 -11.54 -30.25
CA LEU A 365 13.38 -12.34 -31.41
C LEU A 365 13.69 -13.82 -31.13
N LEU A 366 12.65 -14.67 -31.15
CA LEU A 366 12.75 -16.13 -31.06
C LEU A 366 12.66 -16.80 -32.44
N SER A 367 13.44 -17.85 -32.65
CA SER A 367 13.34 -18.73 -33.81
C SER A 367 12.16 -19.70 -33.70
N LEU A 368 11.84 -20.41 -34.80
CA LEU A 368 10.90 -21.54 -34.81
C LEU A 368 11.28 -22.68 -33.84
N LYS A 369 12.58 -22.79 -33.48
CA LYS A 369 13.07 -23.75 -32.50
C LYS A 369 13.02 -23.22 -31.05
N LYS A 370 12.41 -22.05 -30.83
CA LYS A 370 12.33 -21.35 -29.54
C LYS A 370 13.71 -20.97 -28.98
N GLU A 371 14.64 -20.64 -29.87
CA GLU A 371 15.98 -20.13 -29.50
C GLU A 371 16.02 -18.60 -29.66
N VAL A 372 16.71 -17.90 -28.75
CA VAL A 372 16.87 -16.45 -28.81
C VAL A 372 17.90 -16.10 -29.88
N LEU A 373 17.46 -15.36 -30.91
CA LEU A 373 18.31 -14.93 -32.02
C LEU A 373 18.96 -13.58 -31.74
N ILE A 374 18.16 -12.60 -31.33
CA ILE A 374 18.58 -11.21 -31.12
C ILE A 374 17.83 -10.62 -29.93
N LYS A 375 18.49 -9.68 -29.25
CA LYS A 375 17.92 -8.90 -28.15
C LYS A 375 18.11 -7.40 -28.41
N SER A 376 17.17 -6.60 -27.95
CA SER A 376 17.34 -5.16 -27.77
C SER A 376 16.83 -4.77 -26.38
N TYR A 377 17.56 -3.84 -25.75
CA TYR A 377 17.31 -3.37 -24.39
C TYR A 377 17.54 -1.86 -24.32
N GLN A 378 16.58 -1.14 -23.73
CA GLN A 378 16.68 0.29 -23.50
C GLN A 378 16.10 0.68 -22.13
N LEU A 379 16.77 1.58 -21.42
CA LEU A 379 16.19 2.26 -20.27
C LEU A 379 15.06 3.19 -20.73
N SER A 380 13.91 3.13 -20.05
CA SER A 380 12.72 3.85 -20.47
C SER A 380 12.93 5.35 -20.33
N LYS A 381 12.55 6.10 -21.37
CA LYS A 381 12.55 7.57 -21.38
C LYS A 381 11.18 8.16 -21.07
N GLY A 382 10.26 7.33 -20.58
CA GLY A 382 8.90 7.74 -20.18
C GLY A 382 7.84 7.58 -21.26
N ASN A 383 8.22 7.46 -22.54
CA ASN A 383 7.27 7.21 -23.64
C ASN A 383 7.37 5.77 -24.17
N PRO A 384 6.36 4.91 -23.91
CA PRO A 384 6.41 3.50 -24.29
C PRO A 384 6.37 3.27 -25.80
N ILE A 385 5.74 4.16 -26.59
CA ILE A 385 5.65 4.02 -28.05
C ILE A 385 7.02 4.30 -28.68
N ASP A 386 7.67 5.40 -28.29
CA ASP A 386 9.00 5.75 -28.81
C ASP A 386 10.08 4.75 -28.38
N ASP A 387 10.05 4.33 -27.12
CA ASP A 387 10.95 3.29 -26.62
C ASP A 387 10.75 1.99 -27.43
N THR A 388 9.51 1.62 -27.76
CA THR A 388 9.17 0.45 -28.58
C THR A 388 9.67 0.57 -30.02
N LYS A 389 9.43 1.72 -30.67
CA LYS A 389 9.92 1.99 -32.04
C LYS A 389 11.42 1.81 -32.12
N LYS A 390 12.14 2.30 -31.13
CA LYS A 390 13.60 2.20 -31.10
C LYS A 390 14.07 0.76 -30.90
N VAL A 391 13.55 0.01 -29.93
CA VAL A 391 14.01 -1.39 -29.71
C VAL A 391 13.65 -2.33 -30.85
N LEU A 392 12.49 -2.13 -31.50
CA LEU A 392 12.10 -2.91 -32.67
C LEU A 392 12.88 -2.50 -33.93
N GLY A 393 13.18 -1.20 -34.07
CA GLY A 393 14.06 -0.70 -35.13
C GLY A 393 15.47 -1.27 -35.01
N GLU A 394 16.05 -1.29 -33.80
CA GLU A 394 17.36 -1.91 -33.54
C GLU A 394 17.37 -3.41 -33.88
N LEU A 395 16.30 -4.14 -33.56
CA LEU A 395 16.17 -5.56 -33.94
C LEU A 395 16.17 -5.74 -35.46
N LEU A 396 15.43 -4.90 -36.19
CA LEU A 396 15.36 -4.94 -37.64
C LEU A 396 16.73 -4.62 -38.27
N THR A 397 17.36 -3.52 -37.84
CA THR A 397 18.68 -3.09 -38.33
C THR A 397 19.74 -4.19 -38.12
N LYS A 398 19.74 -4.88 -36.98
CA LYS A 398 20.68 -5.99 -36.71
C LYS A 398 20.55 -7.17 -37.69
N VAL A 399 19.37 -7.38 -38.29
CA VAL A 399 19.15 -8.40 -39.33
C VAL A 399 19.51 -7.86 -40.71
N GLU A 400 19.03 -6.66 -41.04
CA GLU A 400 19.19 -6.06 -42.37
C GLU A 400 20.64 -5.66 -42.67
N ASP A 401 21.42 -5.23 -41.67
CA ASP A 401 22.84 -4.91 -41.81
C ASP A 401 23.68 -6.15 -42.23
N GLN A 402 23.15 -7.36 -41.99
CA GLN A 402 23.76 -8.62 -42.44
C GLN A 402 23.26 -9.05 -43.83
N GLY A 403 22.42 -8.25 -44.47
CA GLY A 403 21.80 -8.53 -45.77
C GLY A 403 20.69 -9.57 -45.74
N ALA A 404 20.18 -9.92 -44.55
CA ALA A 404 19.07 -10.86 -44.37
C ALA A 404 17.72 -10.12 -44.28
N SER A 405 16.62 -10.86 -44.38
CA SER A 405 15.25 -10.35 -44.26
C SER A 405 14.52 -11.03 -43.10
N LEU A 406 13.59 -10.32 -42.46
CA LEU A 406 12.88 -10.78 -41.26
C LEU A 406 11.36 -10.85 -41.50
N GLU A 407 10.77 -12.02 -41.24
CA GLU A 407 9.32 -12.25 -41.21
C GLU A 407 8.88 -12.60 -39.78
N ILE A 408 7.91 -11.83 -39.27
CA ILE A 408 7.38 -12.01 -37.93
C ILE A 408 6.09 -12.82 -38.00
N LEU A 409 6.12 -14.01 -37.39
CA LEU A 409 4.99 -14.94 -37.33
C LEU A 409 4.07 -14.69 -36.14
N GLY A 410 4.52 -13.89 -35.18
CA GLY A 410 3.70 -13.41 -34.07
C GLY A 410 4.43 -12.40 -33.18
N LEU A 411 3.66 -11.54 -32.53
CA LEU A 411 4.15 -10.57 -31.54
C LEU A 411 3.21 -10.55 -30.33
N VAL A 412 3.78 -10.71 -29.14
CA VAL A 412 3.04 -10.57 -27.87
C VAL A 412 3.73 -9.53 -26.98
N THR A 413 2.93 -8.74 -26.29
CA THR A 413 3.40 -7.70 -25.37
C THR A 413 3.22 -8.11 -23.90
N THR A 414 4.10 -7.61 -23.04
CA THR A 414 4.05 -7.76 -21.58
C THR A 414 4.61 -6.49 -20.91
N GLY A 415 4.55 -6.44 -19.58
CA GLY A 415 4.93 -5.29 -18.77
C GLY A 415 3.84 -4.22 -18.67
N TYR A 416 4.20 -3.06 -18.13
CA TYR A 416 3.28 -1.97 -17.77
C TYR A 416 2.52 -1.37 -18.96
N ALA A 417 3.11 -1.36 -20.16
CA ALA A 417 2.50 -0.76 -21.35
C ALA A 417 1.87 -1.78 -22.31
N LYS A 418 1.68 -3.04 -21.87
CA LYS A 418 1.27 -4.15 -22.72
C LYS A 418 -0.03 -3.88 -23.51
N ASP A 419 -1.06 -3.32 -22.87
CA ASP A 419 -2.39 -3.20 -23.47
C ASP A 419 -2.43 -2.10 -24.53
N ILE A 420 -1.82 -0.95 -24.23
CA ILE A 420 -1.62 0.14 -25.19
C ILE A 420 -0.87 -0.41 -26.40
N LEU A 421 0.28 -1.05 -26.17
CA LEU A 421 1.12 -1.53 -27.27
C LEU A 421 0.47 -2.67 -28.05
N LYS A 422 -0.35 -3.51 -27.41
CA LYS A 422 -1.13 -4.52 -28.11
C LYS A 422 -2.06 -3.88 -29.13
N ASP A 423 -2.77 -2.82 -28.76
CA ASP A 423 -3.68 -2.17 -29.68
C ASP A 423 -2.98 -1.32 -30.74
N VAL A 424 -1.88 -0.65 -30.39
CA VAL A 424 -1.05 0.15 -31.31
C VAL A 424 -0.40 -0.72 -32.36
N LEU A 425 0.28 -1.80 -31.95
CA LEU A 425 1.01 -2.69 -32.83
C LEU A 425 0.12 -3.77 -33.47
N LYS A 426 -1.14 -3.90 -33.01
CA LYS A 426 -1.96 -5.09 -33.26
C LYS A 426 -1.26 -6.39 -32.85
N ALA A 427 -0.61 -6.37 -31.69
CA ALA A 427 -0.02 -7.57 -31.12
C ALA A 427 -1.08 -8.66 -30.90
N ASP A 428 -0.68 -9.91 -31.05
CA ASP A 428 -1.56 -11.07 -31.04
C ASP A 428 -2.18 -11.30 -29.66
N ALA A 429 -1.43 -10.98 -28.61
CA ALA A 429 -1.90 -10.96 -27.24
C ALA A 429 -1.11 -9.95 -26.39
N ALA A 430 -1.70 -9.60 -25.24
CA ALA A 430 -1.01 -8.98 -24.12
C ALA A 430 -1.11 -9.94 -22.94
N ILE A 431 0.02 -10.28 -22.33
CA ILE A 431 0.06 -11.13 -21.14
C ILE A 431 0.67 -10.39 -19.96
N VAL A 432 0.31 -10.80 -18.75
CA VAL A 432 0.97 -10.31 -17.54
C VAL A 432 2.41 -10.83 -17.46
N GLU A 433 3.30 -10.02 -16.90
CA GLU A 433 4.71 -10.32 -16.76
C GLU A 433 5.00 -11.56 -15.91
N THR A 434 4.20 -11.81 -14.87
CA THR A 434 4.30 -13.02 -14.04
C THR A 434 4.19 -14.30 -14.87
N VAL A 435 3.26 -14.33 -15.84
CA VAL A 435 3.11 -15.44 -16.78
C VAL A 435 4.31 -15.51 -17.70
N ALA A 436 4.72 -14.38 -18.29
CA ALA A 436 5.84 -14.34 -19.21
C ALA A 436 7.15 -14.85 -18.56
N HIS A 437 7.50 -14.34 -17.38
CA HIS A 437 8.68 -14.80 -16.62
C HIS A 437 8.60 -16.28 -16.26
N THR A 438 7.41 -16.79 -15.92
CA THR A 438 7.19 -18.20 -15.63
C THR A 438 7.42 -19.09 -16.86
N GLU A 439 6.82 -18.74 -17.99
CA GLU A 439 6.98 -19.49 -19.25
C GLU A 439 8.44 -19.47 -19.73
N SER A 440 9.16 -18.35 -19.57
CA SER A 440 10.61 -18.29 -19.86
C SER A 440 11.41 -19.24 -18.96
N ALA A 441 11.10 -19.31 -17.66
CA ALA A 441 11.81 -20.19 -16.74
C ALA A 441 11.57 -21.67 -17.07
N LEU A 442 10.32 -22.06 -17.28
CA LEU A 442 9.91 -23.43 -17.58
C LEU A 442 10.44 -23.92 -18.94
N HIS A 443 10.72 -23.00 -19.86
CA HIS A 443 11.35 -23.33 -21.15
C HIS A 443 12.81 -23.74 -21.02
N TYR A 444 13.58 -23.09 -20.13
CA TYR A 444 15.02 -23.36 -19.99
C TYR A 444 15.37 -24.33 -18.87
N TYR A 445 14.53 -24.43 -17.84
CA TYR A 445 14.84 -25.17 -16.62
C TYR A 445 13.69 -26.13 -16.30
N LYS A 446 14.04 -27.36 -15.91
CA LYS A 446 13.09 -28.38 -15.45
C LYS A 446 12.96 -28.33 -13.93
N ASN A 447 11.86 -28.85 -13.40
CA ASN A 447 11.59 -28.97 -11.96
C ASN A 447 11.77 -27.63 -11.22
N VAL A 448 11.33 -26.53 -11.82
CA VAL A 448 11.42 -25.20 -11.20
C VAL A 448 10.42 -25.13 -10.04
N ASP A 449 10.91 -24.82 -8.85
CA ASP A 449 10.08 -24.68 -7.66
C ASP A 449 9.83 -23.20 -7.33
N VAL A 450 10.83 -22.34 -7.54
CA VAL A 450 10.74 -20.92 -7.24
C VAL A 450 11.36 -20.07 -8.34
N ILE A 451 10.66 -19.02 -8.73
CA ILE A 451 11.19 -17.99 -9.62
C ILE A 451 11.20 -16.66 -8.87
N CYS A 452 12.36 -16.02 -8.75
CA CYS A 452 12.54 -14.71 -8.12
C CYS A 452 12.98 -13.70 -9.17
N ASP A 453 12.03 -12.91 -9.69
CA ASP A 453 12.26 -11.76 -10.57
C ASP A 453 12.42 -10.48 -9.74
N VAL A 454 13.63 -9.91 -9.76
CA VAL A 454 13.94 -8.64 -9.09
C VAL A 454 14.14 -7.55 -10.14
N GLY A 455 13.06 -6.84 -10.43
CA GLY A 455 13.02 -5.70 -11.34
C GLY A 455 13.58 -4.41 -10.75
N GLY A 456 13.45 -3.32 -11.51
CA GLY A 456 13.81 -1.98 -11.04
C GLY A 456 12.88 -1.50 -9.94
N GLN A 457 11.56 -1.60 -10.12
CA GLN A 457 10.57 -1.07 -9.18
C GLN A 457 9.81 -2.16 -8.42
N ASP A 458 9.79 -3.38 -8.93
CA ASP A 458 9.00 -4.48 -8.40
C ASP A 458 9.82 -5.75 -8.14
N ILE A 459 9.28 -6.56 -7.25
CA ILE A 459 9.79 -7.90 -6.93
C ILE A 459 8.63 -8.86 -7.19
N LYS A 460 8.92 -9.95 -7.90
CA LYS A 460 7.95 -10.99 -8.22
C LYS A 460 8.54 -12.33 -7.87
N ILE A 461 7.85 -13.04 -7.01
CA ILE A 461 8.21 -14.39 -6.63
C ILE A 461 7.07 -15.28 -7.08
N MET A 462 7.32 -16.14 -8.05
CA MET A 462 6.38 -17.17 -8.45
C MET A 462 6.78 -18.47 -7.77
N LEU A 463 5.85 -19.05 -7.03
CA LEU A 463 6.00 -20.35 -6.38
C LEU A 463 5.32 -21.37 -7.27
N LEU A 464 6.04 -22.42 -7.63
CA LEU A 464 5.57 -23.48 -8.49
C LEU A 464 5.48 -24.79 -7.72
N LYS A 465 4.55 -25.63 -8.13
CA LYS A 465 4.45 -27.04 -7.71
C LYS A 465 4.11 -27.86 -8.94
N ASP A 466 4.92 -28.87 -9.22
CA ASP A 466 4.76 -29.75 -10.38
C ASP A 466 4.65 -28.97 -11.72
N GLY A 467 5.46 -27.91 -11.86
CA GLY A 467 5.49 -27.05 -13.05
C GLY A 467 4.29 -26.10 -13.20
N LYS A 468 3.37 -26.07 -12.23
CA LYS A 468 2.22 -25.15 -12.21
C LYS A 468 2.43 -24.05 -11.18
N VAL A 469 2.03 -22.82 -11.50
CA VAL A 469 2.07 -21.72 -10.54
C VAL A 469 1.08 -22.00 -9.42
N LYS A 470 1.64 -22.18 -8.22
CA LYS A 470 0.91 -22.38 -6.97
C LYS A 470 0.47 -21.04 -6.38
N ASP A 471 1.41 -20.11 -6.29
CA ASP A 471 1.17 -18.79 -5.71
C ASP A 471 2.16 -17.79 -6.30
N PHE A 472 1.90 -16.50 -6.12
CA PHE A 472 2.84 -15.46 -6.46
C PHE A 472 2.82 -14.34 -5.42
N LYS A 473 4.02 -13.90 -5.01
CA LYS A 473 4.20 -12.72 -4.18
C LYS A 473 4.66 -11.58 -5.07
N LEU A 474 3.87 -10.52 -5.12
CA LEU A 474 4.19 -9.30 -5.86
C LEU A 474 4.36 -8.16 -4.89
N ASN A 475 5.41 -7.40 -5.11
CA ASN A 475 5.58 -6.10 -4.51
C ASN A 475 5.71 -5.07 -5.62
N THR A 476 4.63 -4.35 -5.88
CA THR A 476 4.58 -3.25 -6.86
C THR A 476 4.57 -1.88 -6.20
N GLN A 477 4.63 -1.82 -4.86
CA GLN A 477 4.38 -0.58 -4.10
C GLN A 477 5.50 -0.19 -3.14
N CYS A 478 6.37 -1.12 -2.78
CA CYS A 478 7.44 -0.89 -1.82
C CYS A 478 8.80 -0.94 -2.51
N SER A 479 9.62 0.09 -2.32
CA SER A 479 10.99 0.13 -2.85
C SER A 479 11.97 -0.71 -2.04
N ALA A 480 11.50 -1.34 -0.95
CA ALA A 480 12.35 -2.22 -0.15
C ALA A 480 12.70 -3.47 -0.96
N GLY A 481 13.97 -3.56 -1.33
CA GLY A 481 14.55 -4.75 -1.95
C GLY A 481 14.41 -4.85 -3.47
N ASN A 482 14.19 -3.74 -4.18
CA ASN A 482 14.24 -3.71 -5.65
C ASN A 482 15.54 -3.07 -6.17
N GLY A 483 15.78 -3.20 -7.48
CA GLY A 483 16.98 -2.71 -8.13
C GLY A 483 17.13 -1.18 -8.13
N TYR A 484 16.02 -0.44 -8.19
CA TYR A 484 16.04 1.02 -8.22
C TYR A 484 16.58 1.60 -6.91
N PHE A 485 16.27 1.00 -5.76
CA PHE A 485 16.83 1.45 -4.49
C PHE A 485 18.36 1.32 -4.43
N LEU A 486 18.89 0.22 -4.98
CA LEU A 486 20.33 0.01 -5.09
C LEU A 486 20.96 1.00 -6.10
N GLN A 487 20.30 1.21 -7.24
CA GLN A 487 20.72 2.16 -8.27
C GLN A 487 20.75 3.60 -7.74
N SER A 488 19.68 4.05 -7.07
CA SER A 488 19.60 5.40 -6.53
C SER A 488 20.67 5.64 -5.48
N THR A 489 20.89 4.67 -4.58
CA THR A 489 21.90 4.81 -3.53
C THR A 489 23.32 4.81 -4.10
N ALA A 490 23.60 3.99 -5.11
CA ALA A 490 24.88 4.01 -5.81
C ALA A 490 25.12 5.36 -6.50
N ASN A 491 24.10 5.90 -7.18
CA ASN A 491 24.17 7.23 -7.79
C ASN A 491 24.36 8.34 -6.75
N ASP A 492 23.71 8.26 -5.59
CA ASP A 492 23.89 9.19 -4.47
C ASP A 492 25.35 9.17 -3.94
N PHE A 493 26.07 8.05 -4.13
CA PHE A 493 27.50 7.91 -3.83
C PHE A 493 28.42 8.21 -5.01
N GLY A 494 27.87 8.65 -6.15
CA GLY A 494 28.60 8.94 -7.38
C GLY A 494 29.14 7.69 -8.08
N ILE A 495 28.50 6.52 -7.89
CA ILE A 495 28.92 5.23 -8.46
C ILE A 495 27.89 4.80 -9.52
N PRO A 496 28.30 4.58 -10.79
CA PRO A 496 27.43 3.98 -11.80
C PRO A 496 26.93 2.60 -11.36
N VAL A 497 25.67 2.27 -11.64
CA VAL A 497 25.05 1.02 -11.16
C VAL A 497 25.76 -0.23 -11.70
N GLU A 498 26.36 -0.15 -12.88
CA GLU A 498 27.16 -1.21 -13.49
C GLU A 498 28.41 -1.55 -12.68
N GLN A 499 28.94 -0.59 -11.92
CA GLN A 499 30.12 -0.72 -11.06
C GLN A 499 29.76 -1.05 -9.59
N TYR A 500 28.47 -1.25 -9.29
CA TYR A 500 28.00 -1.56 -7.94
C TYR A 500 28.73 -2.79 -7.38
N ALA A 501 28.71 -3.91 -8.12
CA ALA A 501 29.24 -5.18 -7.66
C ALA A 501 30.74 -5.08 -7.35
N GLU A 502 31.52 -4.56 -8.32
CA GLU A 502 32.97 -4.37 -8.20
C GLU A 502 33.34 -3.46 -7.02
N THR A 503 32.51 -2.45 -6.73
CA THR A 503 32.74 -1.57 -5.58
C THR A 503 32.41 -2.27 -4.27
N ALA A 504 31.26 -2.96 -4.19
CA ALA A 504 30.86 -3.69 -2.98
C ALA A 504 31.80 -4.85 -2.63
N PHE A 505 32.46 -5.47 -3.61
CA PHE A 505 33.42 -6.54 -3.39
C PHE A 505 34.71 -6.09 -2.69
N LYS A 506 35.03 -4.79 -2.72
CA LYS A 506 36.20 -4.23 -2.01
C LYS A 506 36.02 -4.15 -0.50
N ALA A 507 34.78 -4.28 -0.01
CA ALA A 507 34.45 -4.15 1.39
C ALA A 507 34.92 -5.37 2.20
N ILE A 508 35.84 -5.16 3.16
CA ILE A 508 36.30 -6.20 4.11
C ILE A 508 35.25 -6.43 5.21
N LYS A 509 34.59 -5.34 5.63
CA LYS A 509 33.49 -5.34 6.60
C LYS A 509 32.30 -4.60 6.01
N SER A 510 31.11 -4.85 6.54
CA SER A 510 29.91 -4.11 6.17
C SER A 510 29.04 -3.86 7.40
N PRO A 511 28.23 -2.79 7.40
CA PRO A 511 27.29 -2.55 8.47
C PRO A 511 26.12 -3.55 8.40
N THR A 512 25.53 -3.87 9.55
CA THR A 512 24.34 -4.72 9.61
C THR A 512 23.06 -3.90 9.50
N PHE A 513 22.45 -3.90 8.33
CA PHE A 513 21.14 -3.30 8.12
C PHE A 513 20.01 -4.16 8.71
N GLY A 514 19.03 -3.50 9.33
CA GLY A 514 17.72 -4.09 9.55
C GLY A 514 16.99 -4.28 8.22
N TYR A 515 16.29 -5.39 8.03
CA TYR A 515 15.43 -5.58 6.87
C TYR A 515 14.05 -4.95 7.14
N GLY A 516 13.41 -4.43 6.09
CA GLY A 516 12.15 -3.71 6.20
C GLY A 516 12.08 -2.57 5.18
N CYS A 517 11.40 -1.50 5.57
CA CYS A 517 11.13 -0.36 4.70
C CYS A 517 12.40 0.31 4.16
N ALA A 518 12.42 0.63 2.85
CA ALA A 518 13.52 1.38 2.21
C ALA A 518 13.80 2.75 2.88
N VAL A 519 12.79 3.35 3.51
CA VAL A 519 12.91 4.59 4.27
C VAL A 519 13.73 4.38 5.56
N PHE A 520 13.54 3.24 6.23
CA PHE A 520 14.38 2.89 7.39
C PHE A 520 15.78 2.52 6.95
N LEU A 521 15.95 1.82 5.82
CA LEU A 521 17.27 1.58 5.23
C LEU A 521 17.99 2.90 4.91
N GLN A 522 17.29 3.92 4.42
CA GLN A 522 17.87 5.25 4.21
C GLN A 522 18.27 5.93 5.50
N SER A 523 17.43 5.82 6.53
CA SER A 523 17.77 6.31 7.87
C SER A 523 19.00 5.60 8.43
N ASP A 524 19.11 4.29 8.19
CA ASP A 524 20.25 3.47 8.58
C ASP A 524 21.50 3.85 7.78
N ILE A 525 21.40 4.11 6.47
CA ILE A 525 22.52 4.64 5.64
C ILE A 525 23.05 5.92 6.29
N VAL A 526 22.18 6.88 6.62
CA VAL A 526 22.58 8.12 7.29
C VAL A 526 23.21 7.83 8.66
N SER A 527 22.66 6.89 9.43
CA SER A 527 23.23 6.48 10.72
C SER A 527 24.58 5.79 10.59
N PHE A 528 24.81 5.01 9.53
CA PHE A 528 26.10 4.37 9.25
C PHE A 528 27.12 5.40 8.77
N GLN A 529 26.71 6.35 7.93
CA GLN A 529 27.55 7.50 7.56
C GLN A 529 27.98 8.30 8.79
N ARG A 530 27.06 8.55 9.74
CA ARG A 530 27.37 9.18 11.05
C ARG A 530 28.41 8.43 11.87
N ARG A 531 28.48 7.12 11.69
CA ARG A 531 29.44 6.24 12.36
C ARG A 531 30.73 6.02 11.55
N GLY A 532 30.89 6.70 10.41
CA GLY A 532 32.12 6.68 9.61
C GLY A 532 32.23 5.52 8.62
N TRP A 533 31.15 4.78 8.34
CA TRP A 533 31.15 3.69 7.36
C TRP A 533 31.37 4.22 5.93
N GLN A 534 32.22 3.55 5.15
CA GLN A 534 32.55 3.92 3.78
C GLN A 534 31.47 3.46 2.79
N ARG A 535 31.47 4.07 1.59
CA ARG A 535 30.46 3.79 0.55
C ARG A 535 30.48 2.32 0.10
N GLU A 536 31.64 1.72 -0.14
CA GLU A 536 31.78 0.31 -0.50
C GLU A 536 31.23 -0.64 0.59
N GLU A 537 31.48 -0.32 1.86
CA GLU A 537 30.99 -1.09 3.00
C GLU A 537 29.46 -0.99 3.11
N ILE A 538 28.91 0.22 2.93
CA ILE A 538 27.47 0.45 2.89
C ILE A 538 26.83 -0.30 1.71
N LEU A 539 27.40 -0.22 0.51
CA LEU A 539 26.90 -0.96 -0.67
C LEU A 539 26.91 -2.48 -0.45
N ALA A 540 27.95 -3.03 0.20
CA ALA A 540 27.99 -4.43 0.60
C ALA A 540 26.90 -4.76 1.63
N GLY A 541 26.67 -3.91 2.63
CA GLY A 541 25.60 -4.06 3.61
C GLY A 541 24.20 -4.04 2.98
N LEU A 542 23.99 -3.16 1.99
CA LEU A 542 22.75 -3.06 1.22
C LEU A 542 22.53 -4.28 0.32
N ALA A 543 23.57 -4.81 -0.31
CA ALA A 543 23.47 -6.08 -1.04
C ALA A 543 23.04 -7.21 -0.09
N LYS A 544 23.61 -7.28 1.12
CA LYS A 544 23.27 -8.30 2.13
C LYS A 544 21.85 -8.19 2.70
N VAL A 545 21.26 -6.99 2.74
CA VAL A 545 19.89 -6.80 3.23
C VAL A 545 18.83 -7.03 2.15
N LEU A 546 19.21 -6.93 0.87
CA LEU A 546 18.36 -7.21 -0.27
C LEU A 546 17.58 -8.54 -0.16
N PRO A 547 18.22 -9.72 0.03
CA PRO A 547 17.50 -10.98 0.16
C PRO A 547 16.58 -11.02 1.39
N LYS A 548 16.97 -10.38 2.50
CA LYS A 548 16.10 -10.30 3.69
C LYS A 548 14.83 -9.50 3.37
N ASN A 549 14.95 -8.42 2.60
CA ASN A 549 13.79 -7.66 2.14
C ASN A 549 12.93 -8.46 1.16
N ILE A 550 13.54 -9.12 0.17
CA ILE A 550 12.82 -9.94 -0.81
C ILE A 550 12.03 -11.03 -0.10
N TRP A 551 12.68 -11.84 0.74
CA TRP A 551 12.10 -13.08 1.23
C TRP A 551 11.37 -12.94 2.56
N LEU A 552 11.90 -12.17 3.51
CA LEU A 552 11.30 -12.06 4.85
C LEU A 552 10.30 -10.91 4.93
N TYR A 553 10.56 -9.79 4.26
CA TYR A 553 9.68 -8.62 4.34
C TYR A 553 8.59 -8.62 3.25
N VAL A 554 8.99 -8.82 2.00
CA VAL A 554 8.09 -8.75 0.83
C VAL A 554 7.35 -10.07 0.64
N ALA A 555 8.06 -11.19 0.55
CA ALA A 555 7.42 -12.49 0.36
C ALA A 555 6.74 -13.00 1.64
N GLN A 556 7.23 -12.57 2.80
CA GLN A 556 6.87 -13.10 4.12
C GLN A 556 7.04 -14.63 4.20
N ILE A 557 8.11 -15.16 3.58
CA ILE A 557 8.42 -16.59 3.55
C ILE A 557 9.63 -16.87 4.47
N PRO A 558 9.41 -17.25 5.74
CA PRO A 558 10.51 -17.59 6.63
C PRO A 558 11.05 -19.01 6.41
N ASN A 559 10.26 -19.92 5.83
CA ASN A 559 10.62 -21.34 5.70
C ASN A 559 10.84 -21.73 4.22
N PHE A 560 12.12 -21.73 3.82
CA PHE A 560 12.55 -22.01 2.45
C PHE A 560 12.44 -23.48 2.07
N SER A 561 12.61 -24.40 3.03
CA SER A 561 12.54 -25.85 2.75
C SER A 561 11.17 -26.30 2.22
N LYS A 562 10.11 -25.53 2.48
CA LYS A 562 8.77 -25.80 1.94
C LYS A 562 8.58 -25.32 0.50
N LEU A 563 9.51 -24.50 -0.01
CA LEU A 563 9.42 -23.94 -1.35
C LEU A 563 9.96 -24.89 -2.42
N GLY A 564 10.69 -25.94 -2.05
CA GLY A 564 11.44 -26.80 -2.98
C GLY A 564 12.93 -26.48 -2.99
N LEU A 565 13.64 -27.06 -3.96
CA LEU A 565 15.11 -27.00 -4.04
C LEU A 565 15.59 -26.13 -5.20
N ASN A 566 14.80 -25.94 -6.25
CA ASN A 566 15.24 -25.29 -7.48
C ASN A 566 14.77 -23.83 -7.57
N PHE A 567 15.69 -22.91 -7.36
CA PHE A 567 15.47 -21.47 -7.36
C PHE A 567 16.03 -20.82 -8.63
N ILE A 568 15.18 -20.13 -9.39
CA ILE A 568 15.57 -19.38 -10.59
C ILE A 568 15.57 -17.88 -10.28
N LEU A 569 16.74 -17.26 -10.29
CA LEU A 569 16.94 -15.83 -10.11
C LEU A 569 16.87 -15.12 -11.47
N GLN A 570 15.96 -14.16 -11.62
CA GLN A 570 15.77 -13.36 -12.85
C GLN A 570 15.54 -11.88 -12.53
N GLY A 571 15.41 -11.05 -13.57
CA GLY A 571 15.27 -9.60 -13.47
C GLY A 571 16.59 -8.86 -13.65
N GLY A 572 16.51 -7.59 -14.03
CA GLY A 572 17.69 -6.76 -14.32
C GLY A 572 18.63 -6.58 -13.11
N THR A 573 18.13 -6.70 -11.89
CA THR A 573 18.96 -6.61 -10.67
C THR A 573 19.98 -7.74 -10.59
N GLN A 574 19.73 -8.88 -11.23
CA GLN A 574 20.63 -10.04 -11.20
C GLN A 574 21.87 -9.85 -12.08
N TYR A 575 21.96 -8.77 -12.87
CA TYR A 575 23.25 -8.36 -13.47
C TYR A 575 24.25 -7.86 -12.41
N ASN A 576 23.76 -7.42 -11.25
CA ASN A 576 24.61 -7.03 -10.13
C ASN A 576 25.02 -8.27 -9.34
N LEU A 577 26.24 -8.75 -9.54
CA LEU A 577 26.73 -9.97 -8.89
C LEU A 577 26.84 -9.86 -7.36
N ALA A 578 26.91 -8.65 -6.80
CA ALA A 578 26.79 -8.48 -5.34
C ALA A 578 25.39 -8.82 -4.82
N ALA A 579 24.35 -8.48 -5.59
CA ALA A 579 22.98 -8.87 -5.29
C ALA A 579 22.80 -10.39 -5.43
N VAL A 580 23.37 -11.01 -6.47
CA VAL A 580 23.35 -12.47 -6.67
C VAL A 580 24.05 -13.17 -5.50
N LYS A 581 25.29 -12.78 -5.18
CA LYS A 581 26.05 -13.36 -4.06
C LYS A 581 25.25 -13.32 -2.76
N ALA A 582 24.68 -12.17 -2.44
CA ALA A 582 23.87 -12.03 -1.23
C ALA A 582 22.62 -12.93 -1.25
N GLN A 583 21.94 -13.07 -2.40
CA GLN A 583 20.80 -13.99 -2.53
C GLN A 583 21.22 -15.45 -2.36
N VAL A 584 22.30 -15.86 -3.01
CA VAL A 584 22.83 -17.23 -2.93
C VAL A 584 23.16 -17.56 -1.48
N ASP A 585 23.97 -16.73 -0.82
CA ASP A 585 24.35 -16.93 0.58
C ASP A 585 23.14 -17.01 1.50
N PHE A 586 22.16 -16.14 1.27
CA PHE A 586 20.96 -16.11 2.08
C PHE A 586 20.15 -17.38 1.90
N ILE A 587 19.91 -17.83 0.67
CA ILE A 587 19.16 -19.06 0.40
C ILE A 587 19.91 -20.26 0.99
N GLU A 588 21.19 -20.44 0.67
CA GLU A 588 22.00 -21.55 1.20
C GLU A 588 22.02 -21.57 2.74
N SER A 589 22.10 -20.40 3.38
CA SER A 589 22.05 -20.32 4.85
C SER A 589 20.75 -20.89 5.46
N ARG A 590 19.64 -20.92 4.71
CA ARG A 590 18.34 -21.47 5.14
C ARG A 590 18.23 -22.99 4.99
N PHE A 591 19.18 -23.60 4.28
CA PHE A 591 19.29 -25.05 4.12
C PHE A 591 20.42 -25.65 4.97
N ARG A 592 21.18 -24.86 5.73
CA ARG A 592 22.21 -25.37 6.65
C ARG A 592 21.61 -26.37 7.65
N GLY A 593 22.22 -27.56 7.73
CA GLY A 593 21.75 -28.65 8.59
C GLY A 593 20.54 -29.41 8.04
N LYS A 594 20.19 -29.21 6.76
CA LYS A 594 19.22 -30.05 6.02
C LYS A 594 19.98 -31.08 5.18
N GLU A 595 19.30 -32.17 4.84
CA GLU A 595 19.85 -33.26 4.02
C GLU A 595 20.05 -32.85 2.55
N GLU A 596 19.24 -31.90 2.07
CA GLU A 596 19.23 -31.46 0.68
C GLU A 596 19.76 -30.03 0.54
N GLU A 597 20.58 -29.79 -0.48
CA GLU A 597 21.11 -28.48 -0.82
C GLU A 597 20.24 -27.78 -1.89
N PRO A 598 20.06 -26.45 -1.81
CA PRO A 598 19.30 -25.73 -2.80
C PRO A 598 20.10 -25.58 -4.10
N ASN A 599 19.45 -25.86 -5.22
CA ASN A 599 19.96 -25.58 -6.55
C ASN A 599 19.52 -24.15 -6.96
N ILE A 600 20.49 -23.22 -6.95
CA ILE A 600 20.23 -21.80 -7.23
C ILE A 600 20.82 -21.46 -8.60
N ILE A 601 19.96 -21.04 -9.52
CA ILE A 601 20.32 -20.79 -10.91
C ILE A 601 20.01 -19.33 -11.24
N VAL A 602 20.98 -18.61 -11.78
CA VAL A 602 20.72 -17.31 -12.42
C VAL A 602 20.26 -17.56 -13.85
N HIS A 603 19.08 -17.06 -14.20
CA HIS A 603 18.54 -17.20 -15.55
C HIS A 603 19.52 -16.62 -16.56
N LYS A 604 19.94 -17.38 -17.57
CA LYS A 604 20.96 -16.97 -18.56
C LYS A 604 20.61 -15.68 -19.34
N HIS A 605 19.33 -15.33 -19.35
CA HIS A 605 18.78 -14.11 -19.94
C HIS A 605 17.95 -13.35 -18.89
N CYS A 606 18.50 -13.17 -17.68
CA CYS A 606 17.77 -12.66 -16.51
C CYS A 606 17.03 -11.34 -16.80
N GLY A 607 17.66 -10.38 -17.49
CA GLY A 607 17.07 -9.09 -17.83
C GLY A 607 16.00 -9.10 -18.93
N GLU A 608 15.93 -10.15 -19.76
CA GLU A 608 14.98 -10.25 -20.89
C GLU A 608 13.98 -11.42 -20.77
N SER A 609 13.97 -12.11 -19.63
CA SER A 609 13.10 -13.26 -19.37
C SER A 609 11.61 -12.97 -19.63
N GLY A 610 11.11 -11.79 -19.24
CA GLY A 610 9.75 -11.36 -19.56
C GLY A 610 9.48 -11.27 -21.08
N ALA A 611 10.40 -10.69 -21.85
CA ALA A 611 10.27 -10.63 -23.30
C ALA A 611 10.34 -12.02 -23.95
N ILE A 612 11.19 -12.92 -23.45
CA ILE A 612 11.27 -14.32 -23.93
C ILE A 612 9.94 -15.03 -23.69
N GLY A 613 9.35 -14.90 -22.51
CA GLY A 613 8.05 -15.48 -22.18
C GLY A 613 6.93 -15.01 -23.10
N ALA A 614 6.90 -13.71 -23.40
CA ALA A 614 5.95 -13.16 -24.36
C ALA A 614 6.15 -13.77 -25.77
N ALA A 615 7.39 -13.89 -26.23
CA ALA A 615 7.68 -14.51 -27.53
C ALA A 615 7.28 -16.00 -27.57
N LEU A 616 7.41 -16.74 -26.45
CA LEU A 616 6.95 -18.12 -26.32
C LEU A 616 5.42 -18.23 -26.40
N GLU A 617 4.70 -17.26 -25.83
CA GLU A 617 3.24 -17.19 -25.96
C GLU A 617 2.83 -16.87 -27.40
N ALA A 618 3.57 -15.99 -28.10
CA ALA A 618 3.35 -15.74 -29.52
C ALA A 618 3.51 -17.02 -30.35
N PHE A 619 4.56 -17.81 -30.08
CA PHE A 619 4.74 -19.14 -30.67
C PHE A 619 3.53 -20.05 -30.39
N ARG A 620 3.06 -20.11 -29.15
CA ARG A 620 1.93 -20.97 -28.75
C ARG A 620 0.63 -20.60 -29.47
N ILE A 621 0.36 -19.30 -29.62
CA ILE A 621 -0.82 -18.79 -30.32
C ILE A 621 -0.78 -19.21 -31.79
N TRP A 622 0.39 -19.07 -32.42
CA TRP A 622 0.63 -19.49 -33.80
C TRP A 622 0.51 -21.01 -33.98
N ASP A 623 1.08 -21.80 -33.06
CA ASP A 623 1.02 -23.28 -33.05
C ASP A 623 -0.42 -23.81 -32.91
N ASN A 624 -1.29 -23.04 -32.24
CA ASN A 624 -2.74 -23.30 -32.19
C ASN A 624 -3.50 -22.85 -33.45
N GLY A 625 -2.80 -22.54 -34.55
CA GLY A 625 -3.38 -22.23 -35.86
C GLY A 625 -3.86 -20.80 -36.03
N ARG A 626 -3.45 -19.84 -35.18
CA ARG A 626 -3.81 -18.43 -35.37
C ARG A 626 -2.74 -17.68 -36.17
N ALA A 627 -3.17 -16.98 -37.22
CA ALA A 627 -2.31 -16.05 -37.94
C ALA A 627 -2.11 -14.76 -37.13
N SER A 628 -0.93 -14.15 -37.26
CA SER A 628 -0.62 -12.91 -36.55
C SER A 628 -1.42 -11.71 -37.08
N THR A 629 -1.80 -10.82 -36.17
CA THR A 629 -2.44 -9.54 -36.49
C THR A 629 -1.46 -8.36 -36.49
N PHE A 630 -0.17 -8.60 -36.20
CA PHE A 630 0.84 -7.56 -36.06
C PHE A 630 1.00 -6.72 -37.35
N ILE A 631 1.08 -5.40 -37.21
CA ILE A 631 1.15 -4.45 -38.34
C ILE A 631 2.47 -4.50 -39.15
N GLY A 632 3.47 -5.24 -38.68
CA GLY A 632 4.79 -5.33 -39.28
C GLY A 632 5.79 -4.27 -38.76
N LEU A 633 7.08 -4.58 -38.90
CA LEU A 633 8.18 -3.75 -38.37
C LEU A 633 8.29 -2.40 -39.10
N GLU A 634 8.18 -2.38 -40.43
CA GLU A 634 8.23 -1.13 -41.20
C GLU A 634 7.12 -0.15 -40.81
N SER A 635 5.88 -0.65 -40.69
CA SER A 635 4.73 0.14 -40.25
C SER A 635 4.94 0.69 -38.85
N THR A 636 5.58 -0.10 -37.97
CA THR A 636 5.88 0.30 -36.59
C THR A 636 6.84 1.49 -36.53
N CYS A 637 7.90 1.48 -37.34
CA CYS A 637 8.85 2.60 -37.41
C CYS A 637 8.19 3.90 -37.93
N LYS A 638 7.16 3.77 -38.77
CA LYS A 638 6.39 4.88 -39.38
C LYS A 638 5.20 5.35 -38.54
N ILE A 639 5.04 4.85 -37.31
CA ILE A 639 4.00 5.34 -36.40
C ILE A 639 4.30 6.80 -36.06
N HIS A 640 3.36 7.68 -36.41
CA HIS A 640 3.30 9.03 -35.89
C HIS A 640 2.25 9.08 -34.78
N TYR A 641 2.55 9.79 -33.70
CA TYR A 641 1.54 10.04 -32.68
C TYR A 641 1.56 11.50 -32.24
N SER A 642 0.41 12.01 -31.85
CA SER A 642 0.28 13.25 -31.10
C SER A 642 -0.43 12.97 -29.78
N SER A 643 -0.04 13.68 -28.73
CA SER A 643 -0.66 13.55 -27.41
C SER A 643 -1.30 14.88 -27.04
N THR A 644 -2.58 14.85 -26.70
CA THR A 644 -3.34 16.03 -26.27
C THR A 644 -3.89 15.80 -24.87
N THR A 645 -3.58 16.70 -23.95
CA THR A 645 -4.07 16.68 -22.56
C THR A 645 -4.45 18.11 -22.16
N ASN A 646 -5.74 18.45 -22.22
CA ASN A 646 -6.23 19.80 -21.87
C ASN A 646 -7.72 19.75 -21.47
N GLU A 647 -8.35 20.89 -21.22
CA GLU A 647 -9.77 20.92 -20.82
C GLU A 647 -10.72 20.25 -21.82
N SER A 648 -10.38 20.22 -23.12
CA SER A 648 -11.20 19.54 -24.13
C SER A 648 -11.19 18.01 -23.99
N THR A 649 -10.13 17.45 -23.39
CA THR A 649 -10.02 16.00 -23.16
C THR A 649 -10.62 15.58 -21.82
N ARG A 650 -11.25 16.49 -21.07
CA ARG A 650 -11.86 16.20 -19.77
C ARG A 650 -13.02 15.21 -19.91
N CYS A 651 -13.00 14.15 -19.10
CA CYS A 651 -14.12 13.22 -18.97
C CYS A 651 -15.27 13.92 -18.24
N LEU A 652 -16.48 13.86 -18.77
CA LEU A 652 -17.68 14.44 -18.12
C LEU A 652 -18.68 13.37 -17.66
N PHE A 653 -18.29 12.09 -17.69
CA PHE A 653 -19.19 10.97 -17.42
C PHE A 653 -19.46 10.74 -15.93
N CYS A 654 -18.70 11.37 -15.03
CA CYS A 654 -18.92 11.29 -13.58
C CYS A 654 -18.45 12.55 -12.87
N LYS A 655 -18.73 12.64 -11.56
CA LYS A 655 -18.37 13.80 -10.73
C LYS A 655 -16.86 14.03 -10.61
N ASN A 656 -16.03 13.01 -10.84
CA ASN A 656 -14.56 13.13 -10.75
C ASN A 656 -13.98 14.00 -11.87
N LYS A 657 -14.70 14.14 -12.98
CA LYS A 657 -14.31 14.92 -14.16
C LYS A 657 -12.82 14.80 -14.50
N CYS A 658 -12.30 13.58 -14.60
CA CYS A 658 -10.86 13.32 -14.77
C CYS A 658 -10.35 13.94 -16.09
N LEU A 659 -9.12 14.47 -16.09
CA LEU A 659 -8.45 14.89 -17.32
C LEU A 659 -7.99 13.61 -18.03
N ARG A 660 -8.22 13.49 -19.33
CA ARG A 660 -7.77 12.35 -20.11
C ARG A 660 -6.67 12.80 -21.07
N THR A 661 -5.87 11.86 -21.53
CA THR A 661 -4.84 12.10 -22.52
C THR A 661 -5.22 11.36 -23.77
N PHE A 662 -5.44 12.10 -24.86
CA PHE A 662 -5.76 11.55 -26.16
C PHE A 662 -4.45 11.36 -26.91
N ILE A 663 -4.10 10.11 -27.17
CA ILE A 663 -2.96 9.72 -27.99
C ILE A 663 -3.51 9.37 -29.36
N ASP A 664 -3.36 10.28 -30.30
CA ASP A 664 -3.78 10.08 -31.69
C ASP A 664 -2.63 9.46 -32.46
N ILE A 665 -2.86 8.28 -33.02
CA ILE A 665 -1.85 7.48 -33.71
C ILE A 665 -2.20 7.39 -35.17
N GLU A 666 -1.29 7.81 -36.03
CA GLU A 666 -1.35 7.68 -37.47
C GLU A 666 -0.39 6.59 -37.93
N ILE A 667 -0.95 5.56 -38.57
CA ILE A 667 -0.19 4.51 -39.23
C ILE A 667 -0.20 4.83 -40.72
N GLY A 668 0.96 5.22 -41.24
CA GLY A 668 1.11 5.72 -42.61
C GLY A 668 0.46 4.83 -43.66
N SER A 669 -0.65 5.28 -44.23
CA SER A 669 -1.20 4.80 -45.50
C SER A 669 -1.63 6.01 -46.33
N ASN A 670 -1.15 6.07 -47.57
CA ASN A 670 -1.38 7.19 -48.49
C ASN A 670 -2.88 7.32 -48.79
N GLY A 671 -3.52 8.38 -48.27
CA GLY A 671 -4.88 8.79 -48.62
C GLY A 671 -5.87 8.79 -47.45
N ALA A 672 -5.67 9.66 -46.47
CA ALA A 672 -6.63 9.86 -45.38
C ALA A 672 -7.66 10.94 -45.71
N LYS A 673 -8.96 10.64 -45.59
CA LYS A 673 -10.04 11.65 -45.49
C LYS A 673 -10.22 12.02 -44.02
N ILE A 674 -10.53 13.29 -43.73
CA ILE A 674 -10.79 13.75 -42.36
C ILE A 674 -12.26 13.48 -42.03
N ASN A 675 -12.52 12.72 -40.96
CA ASN A 675 -13.85 12.46 -40.43
C ASN A 675 -14.37 13.66 -39.61
N GLY A 676 -15.68 13.73 -39.33
CA GLY A 676 -16.34 14.83 -38.62
C GLY A 676 -15.83 15.15 -37.20
N ASN A 677 -14.90 14.35 -36.65
CA ASN A 677 -14.23 14.57 -35.37
C ASN A 677 -12.81 15.17 -35.53
N GLY A 678 -12.41 15.58 -36.74
CA GLY A 678 -11.08 16.15 -37.02
C GLY A 678 -9.94 15.14 -37.12
N LEU A 679 -10.24 13.83 -37.15
CA LEU A 679 -9.29 12.73 -37.28
C LEU A 679 -9.29 12.18 -38.71
N SER A 680 -8.11 11.82 -39.20
CA SER A 680 -7.90 11.07 -40.44
C SER A 680 -8.61 9.70 -40.39
N THR A 681 -9.12 9.16 -41.51
CA THR A 681 -9.66 7.79 -41.60
C THR A 681 -8.63 6.71 -41.25
N THR A 682 -7.35 7.05 -41.22
CA THR A 682 -6.23 6.17 -40.85
C THR A 682 -5.67 6.45 -39.45
N SER A 683 -6.21 7.44 -38.74
CA SER A 683 -5.80 7.77 -37.37
C SER A 683 -6.68 7.07 -36.33
N ARG A 684 -6.05 6.55 -35.26
CA ARG A 684 -6.73 5.94 -34.11
C ARG A 684 -6.38 6.71 -32.85
N ARG A 685 -7.41 7.10 -32.10
CA ARG A 685 -7.26 7.73 -30.79
C ARG A 685 -7.27 6.69 -29.69
N PHE A 686 -6.27 6.74 -28.81
CA PHE A 686 -6.22 6.04 -27.55
C PHE A 686 -6.45 7.03 -26.42
N ILE A 687 -7.25 6.65 -25.44
CA ILE A 687 -7.53 7.49 -24.29
C ILE A 687 -6.87 6.86 -23.08
N VAL A 688 -5.89 7.57 -22.53
CA VAL A 688 -5.16 7.19 -21.31
C VAL A 688 -5.37 8.26 -20.23
N GLY A 689 -4.87 8.03 -19.01
CA GLY A 689 -5.10 8.96 -17.89
C GLY A 689 -6.50 8.92 -17.29
N ASN A 690 -7.33 7.97 -17.71
CA ASN A 690 -8.62 7.68 -17.10
C ASN A 690 -8.46 6.68 -15.94
N SER A 691 -9.05 7.02 -14.79
CA SER A 691 -9.08 6.12 -13.62
C SER A 691 -10.17 5.03 -13.70
N CYS A 692 -10.90 4.94 -14.81
CA CYS A 692 -12.00 3.98 -14.99
C CYS A 692 -12.28 3.70 -16.46
N GLU A 693 -12.89 2.54 -16.75
CA GLU A 693 -13.29 2.10 -18.10
C GLU A 693 -14.24 3.09 -18.79
N LYS A 694 -15.08 3.80 -18.04
CA LYS A 694 -15.97 4.82 -18.62
C LYS A 694 -15.16 5.94 -19.28
N GLY A 695 -14.00 6.28 -18.72
CA GLY A 695 -13.14 7.33 -19.25
C GLY A 695 -12.32 6.93 -20.46
N SER A 696 -12.37 5.67 -20.92
CA SER A 696 -11.60 5.21 -22.10
C SER A 696 -12.26 5.54 -23.44
N VAL A 697 -13.44 6.18 -23.44
CA VAL A 697 -14.20 6.52 -24.65
C VAL A 697 -14.53 8.01 -24.73
N GLU A 698 -14.69 8.54 -25.94
CA GLU A 698 -14.96 9.96 -26.17
C GLU A 698 -16.43 10.31 -26.01
N GLN A 699 -17.30 9.50 -26.60
CA GLN A 699 -18.72 9.77 -26.76
C GLN A 699 -19.54 9.19 -25.59
N VAL A 700 -20.64 9.86 -25.28
CA VAL A 700 -21.58 9.38 -24.26
C VAL A 700 -22.28 8.09 -24.72
N GLU A 701 -22.53 7.91 -26.03
CA GLU A 701 -23.08 6.66 -26.57
C GLU A 701 -22.16 5.46 -26.33
N ASP A 702 -20.86 5.60 -26.62
CA ASP A 702 -19.87 4.53 -26.40
C ASP A 702 -19.74 4.20 -24.92
N MET A 703 -19.78 5.23 -24.05
CA MET A 703 -19.79 5.03 -22.60
C MET A 703 -21.06 4.29 -22.14
N ARG A 704 -22.22 4.63 -22.72
CA ARG A 704 -23.47 3.89 -22.48
C ARG A 704 -23.37 2.45 -23.00
N GLY A 705 -22.67 2.21 -24.12
CA GLY A 705 -22.38 0.88 -24.64
C GLY A 705 -21.53 0.05 -23.68
N ILE A 706 -20.42 0.59 -23.21
CA ILE A 706 -19.55 -0.02 -22.17
C ILE A 706 -20.36 -0.28 -20.90
N LYS A 707 -21.13 0.71 -20.44
CA LYS A 707 -21.98 0.57 -19.25
C LYS A 707 -23.03 -0.53 -19.42
N LYS A 708 -23.69 -0.61 -20.58
CA LYS A 708 -24.66 -1.67 -20.89
C LYS A 708 -23.99 -3.05 -20.93
N LYS A 709 -22.80 -3.16 -21.51
CA LYS A 709 -22.03 -4.40 -21.52
C LYS A 709 -21.66 -4.83 -20.09
N LEU A 710 -21.08 -3.92 -19.32
CA LEU A 710 -20.75 -4.16 -17.90
C LEU A 710 -21.98 -4.53 -17.09
N GLU A 711 -23.09 -3.80 -17.24
CA GLU A 711 -24.35 -4.11 -16.55
C GLU A 711 -24.88 -5.48 -16.97
N LYS A 712 -24.79 -5.85 -18.25
CA LYS A 712 -25.17 -7.17 -18.75
C LYS A 712 -24.28 -8.27 -18.15
N ASP A 713 -22.97 -8.07 -18.14
CA ASP A 713 -22.00 -9.04 -17.63
C ASP A 713 -22.23 -9.26 -16.12
N LEU A 714 -22.40 -8.17 -15.35
CA LEU A 714 -22.75 -8.19 -13.93
C LEU A 714 -24.12 -8.82 -13.65
N GLN A 715 -25.12 -8.62 -14.52
CA GLN A 715 -26.44 -9.25 -14.37
C GLN A 715 -26.41 -10.75 -14.73
N SER A 716 -25.52 -11.16 -15.63
CA SER A 716 -25.42 -12.56 -16.08
C SER A 716 -24.66 -13.46 -15.09
N THR A 717 -23.82 -12.88 -14.24
CA THR A 717 -22.95 -13.60 -13.31
C THR A 717 -23.35 -13.28 -11.86
N PRO A 718 -23.82 -14.26 -11.07
CA PRO A 718 -24.28 -14.01 -9.70
C PRO A 718 -23.13 -13.60 -8.77
N ASN A 719 -23.41 -12.68 -7.86
CA ASN A 719 -22.47 -12.22 -6.84
C ASN A 719 -23.18 -12.14 -5.49
N LEU A 720 -23.01 -13.20 -4.69
CA LEU A 720 -23.66 -13.34 -3.40
C LEU A 720 -23.19 -12.32 -2.37
N ILE A 721 -22.02 -11.68 -2.53
CA ILE A 721 -21.61 -10.56 -1.65
C ILE A 721 -22.59 -9.40 -1.85
N ASP A 722 -22.80 -8.99 -3.10
CA ASP A 722 -23.65 -7.86 -3.46
C ASP A 722 -25.14 -8.16 -3.24
N GLU A 723 -25.59 -9.38 -3.55
CA GLU A 723 -26.95 -9.83 -3.26
C GLU A 723 -27.22 -9.82 -1.74
N SER A 724 -26.33 -10.42 -0.95
CA SER A 724 -26.41 -10.44 0.52
C SER A 724 -26.42 -9.02 1.10
N ASN A 725 -25.54 -8.15 0.63
CA ASN A 725 -25.46 -6.76 1.09
C ASN A 725 -26.77 -5.97 0.87
N LYS A 726 -27.46 -6.24 -0.24
CA LYS A 726 -28.75 -5.58 -0.53
C LYS A 726 -29.83 -6.07 0.43
N GLU A 727 -29.83 -7.35 0.80
CA GLU A 727 -30.83 -7.92 1.70
C GLU A 727 -30.54 -7.60 3.18
N LEU A 728 -29.28 -7.62 3.58
CA LEU A 728 -28.86 -7.56 4.97
C LEU A 728 -29.21 -6.24 5.70
N PHE A 729 -29.28 -5.12 4.97
CA PHE A 729 -29.65 -3.81 5.52
C PHE A 729 -31.07 -3.37 5.14
N LYS A 730 -31.85 -4.24 4.49
CA LYS A 730 -33.25 -3.97 4.18
C LYS A 730 -34.13 -4.33 5.37
N SER A 731 -35.13 -3.48 5.59
CA SER A 731 -36.17 -3.78 6.57
C SER A 731 -36.97 -5.02 6.19
N LEU A 732 -37.17 -5.83 7.22
CA LEU A 732 -37.81 -7.14 7.22
C LEU A 732 -39.34 -7.02 7.19
N GLY A 733 -39.88 -5.84 7.52
CA GLY A 733 -41.32 -5.59 7.51
C GLY A 733 -42.03 -6.34 8.64
N LEU A 734 -41.36 -6.56 9.77
CA LEU A 734 -41.97 -7.25 10.90
C LEU A 734 -43.09 -6.39 11.51
N LYS A 735 -44.19 -7.05 11.90
CA LYS A 735 -45.26 -6.40 12.66
C LYS A 735 -44.78 -6.09 14.07
N ASN A 736 -45.32 -5.02 14.65
CA ASN A 736 -45.08 -4.70 16.06
C ASN A 736 -45.65 -5.81 16.96
N GLN A 737 -44.78 -6.43 17.76
CA GLN A 737 -45.08 -7.47 18.74
C GLN A 737 -44.92 -6.96 20.19
N GLY A 738 -44.70 -5.66 20.35
CA GLY A 738 -44.60 -4.97 21.63
C GLY A 738 -45.91 -5.02 22.42
N ASP A 739 -45.78 -4.78 23.73
CA ASP A 739 -46.94 -4.67 24.62
C ASP A 739 -47.84 -3.50 24.17
N ALA A 740 -49.15 -3.61 24.40
CA ALA A 740 -50.06 -2.49 24.17
C ALA A 740 -49.75 -1.34 25.15
N ILE A 741 -49.88 -0.09 24.68
CA ILE A 741 -49.69 1.09 25.55
C ILE A 741 -50.72 1.03 26.70
N PRO A 742 -50.28 1.10 27.97
CA PRO A 742 -51.19 1.06 29.12
C PRO A 742 -52.26 2.14 29.04
N LYS A 743 -53.54 1.75 29.07
CA LYS A 743 -54.68 2.69 29.03
C LYS A 743 -54.90 3.44 30.35
N TRP A 744 -54.48 2.84 31.48
CA TRP A 744 -54.69 3.37 32.83
C TRP A 744 -53.36 3.75 33.47
N ILE A 745 -53.16 5.05 33.74
CA ILE A 745 -51.94 5.58 34.35
C ILE A 745 -52.16 5.77 35.85
N TYR A 746 -51.75 4.77 36.65
CA TYR A 746 -51.92 4.77 38.11
C TYR A 746 -50.62 5.02 38.89
N SER A 747 -49.48 5.19 38.20
CA SER A 747 -48.21 5.54 38.83
C SER A 747 -47.29 6.33 37.89
N SER A 748 -46.33 7.07 38.45
CA SER A 748 -45.29 7.77 37.70
C SER A 748 -44.44 6.84 36.83
N LYS A 749 -44.20 5.60 37.30
CA LYS A 749 -43.50 4.56 36.54
C LYS A 749 -44.28 4.12 35.30
N VAL A 750 -45.60 3.92 35.42
CA VAL A 750 -46.48 3.56 34.30
C VAL A 750 -46.60 4.72 33.31
N ARG A 751 -46.64 5.97 33.80
CA ARG A 751 -46.60 7.17 32.95
C ARG A 751 -45.32 7.23 32.13
N ALA A 752 -44.15 7.11 32.77
CA ALA A 752 -42.86 7.14 32.10
C ALA A 752 -42.73 6.01 31.05
N ARG A 753 -43.21 4.81 31.38
CA ARG A 753 -43.27 3.68 30.44
C ARG A 753 -44.14 4.00 29.22
N SER A 754 -45.35 4.51 29.42
CA SER A 754 -46.30 4.80 28.33
C SER A 754 -45.73 5.86 27.37
N VAL A 755 -45.10 6.92 27.90
CA VAL A 755 -44.41 7.94 27.10
C VAL A 755 -43.28 7.34 26.26
N ALA A 756 -42.45 6.46 26.85
CA ALA A 756 -41.37 5.79 26.13
C ALA A 756 -41.90 4.85 25.03
N MET A 757 -43.03 4.16 25.28
CA MET A 757 -43.70 3.29 24.30
C MET A 757 -44.25 4.08 23.11
N GLU A 758 -44.88 5.23 23.35
CA GLU A 758 -45.39 6.12 22.30
C GLU A 758 -44.27 6.72 21.44
N ALA A 759 -43.13 7.03 22.06
CA ALA A 759 -41.97 7.60 21.39
C ALA A 759 -41.31 6.64 20.38
N ARG A 760 -41.42 5.32 20.56
CA ARG A 760 -40.74 4.30 19.72
C ARG A 760 -40.92 4.51 18.22
N SER A 761 -42.12 4.88 17.80
CA SER A 761 -42.46 5.08 16.38
C SER A 761 -41.83 6.34 15.75
N LYS A 762 -41.35 7.26 16.60
CA LYS A 762 -40.68 8.51 16.22
C LYS A 762 -39.16 8.43 16.36
N LEU A 763 -38.67 7.58 17.27
CA LEU A 763 -37.23 7.39 17.51
C LEU A 763 -36.50 6.96 16.24
N ARG A 764 -35.33 7.56 16.02
CA ARG A 764 -34.42 7.33 14.89
C ARG A 764 -33.07 6.83 15.41
N ILE A 765 -32.69 5.64 14.97
CA ILE A 765 -31.50 4.91 15.44
C ILE A 765 -30.50 4.82 14.29
N GLY A 766 -29.33 5.42 14.49
CA GLY A 766 -28.17 5.26 13.62
C GLY A 766 -27.37 4.01 13.98
N ILE A 767 -27.06 3.16 12.99
CA ILE A 767 -26.22 1.96 13.15
C ILE A 767 -25.08 2.04 12.11
N PRO A 768 -23.80 1.96 12.50
CA PRO A 768 -22.71 2.05 11.54
C PRO A 768 -22.62 0.77 10.72
N ARG A 769 -22.55 0.90 9.39
CA ARG A 769 -22.34 -0.21 8.46
C ARG A 769 -20.87 -0.67 8.47
N VAL A 770 -20.44 -1.34 9.53
CA VAL A 770 -19.03 -1.76 9.74
C VAL A 770 -18.94 -3.09 10.48
N LEU A 771 -17.76 -3.73 10.41
CA LEU A 771 -17.39 -4.87 11.24
C LEU A 771 -18.43 -6.01 11.13
N LEU A 772 -18.95 -6.49 12.28
CA LEU A 772 -19.92 -7.59 12.35
C LEU A 772 -21.32 -7.21 11.90
N MET A 773 -21.62 -5.94 11.65
CA MET A 773 -22.94 -5.57 11.13
C MET A 773 -23.22 -6.25 9.79
N TYR A 774 -22.20 -6.57 9.00
CA TYR A 774 -22.29 -7.35 7.76
C TYR A 774 -22.68 -8.83 7.92
N SER A 775 -22.90 -9.31 9.16
CA SER A 775 -23.57 -10.59 9.43
C SER A 775 -24.72 -10.47 10.42
N LEU A 776 -24.73 -9.42 11.26
CA LEU A 776 -25.66 -9.29 12.39
C LEU A 776 -26.76 -8.24 12.20
N ALA A 777 -26.75 -7.44 11.13
CA ALA A 777 -27.78 -6.43 10.91
C ALA A 777 -29.22 -7.00 10.97
N PRO A 778 -29.54 -8.20 10.42
CA PRO A 778 -30.89 -8.75 10.49
C PRO A 778 -31.37 -9.01 11.92
N LEU A 779 -30.46 -9.38 12.83
CA LEU A 779 -30.76 -9.59 14.25
C LEU A 779 -31.27 -8.31 14.91
N PHE A 780 -30.49 -7.23 14.76
CA PHE A 780 -30.84 -5.94 15.37
C PHE A 780 -32.03 -5.28 14.68
N GLN A 781 -32.15 -5.44 13.37
CA GLN A 781 -33.30 -4.96 12.61
C GLN A 781 -34.58 -5.67 13.06
N GLY A 782 -34.54 -6.99 13.23
CA GLY A 782 -35.66 -7.77 13.76
C GLY A 782 -36.05 -7.35 15.18
N TYR A 783 -35.05 -7.12 16.04
CA TYR A 783 -35.28 -6.61 17.40
C TYR A 783 -35.96 -5.23 17.41
N PHE A 784 -35.46 -4.25 16.65
CA PHE A 784 -36.03 -2.90 16.66
C PHE A 784 -37.40 -2.81 15.97
N GLU A 785 -37.60 -3.49 14.83
CA GLU A 785 -38.89 -3.50 14.13
C GLU A 785 -39.99 -4.19 14.94
N SER A 786 -39.68 -5.31 15.61
CA SER A 786 -40.64 -6.00 16.48
C SER A 786 -41.11 -5.16 17.67
N LEU A 787 -40.33 -4.16 18.09
CA LEU A 787 -40.70 -3.19 19.14
C LEU A 787 -41.52 -1.99 18.63
N GLY A 788 -41.78 -1.91 17.32
CA GLY A 788 -42.57 -0.85 16.70
C GLY A 788 -41.77 0.35 16.19
N ILE A 789 -40.45 0.23 16.06
CA ILE A 789 -39.62 1.25 15.38
C ILE A 789 -39.88 1.15 13.88
N LYS A 790 -40.15 2.28 13.22
CA LYS A 790 -40.48 2.30 11.79
C LYS A 790 -39.26 1.93 10.94
N LYS A 791 -39.50 1.20 9.84
CA LYS A 791 -38.50 0.87 8.79
C LYS A 791 -37.57 2.03 8.41
N GLY A 792 -38.12 3.23 8.19
CA GLY A 792 -37.35 4.41 7.78
C GLY A 792 -36.59 5.13 8.91
N ASN A 793 -36.66 4.62 10.14
CA ASN A 793 -36.02 5.18 11.31
C ASN A 793 -34.79 4.39 11.77
N ILE A 794 -34.51 3.23 11.17
CA ILE A 794 -33.25 2.51 11.35
C ILE A 794 -32.32 2.95 10.22
N ILE A 795 -31.35 3.80 10.53
CA ILE A 795 -30.48 4.47 9.55
C ILE A 795 -29.09 3.86 9.61
N TYR A 796 -28.65 3.27 8.50
CA TYR A 796 -27.28 2.80 8.37
C TYR A 796 -26.38 3.90 7.79
N SER A 797 -25.10 3.93 8.16
CA SER A 797 -24.12 4.74 7.44
C SER A 797 -23.93 4.24 6.00
N ASP A 798 -23.40 5.10 5.14
CA ASP A 798 -23.09 4.74 3.75
C ASP A 798 -22.02 3.62 3.69
N TYR A 799 -21.88 2.97 2.53
CA TYR A 799 -20.76 2.05 2.28
C TYR A 799 -19.41 2.77 2.39
N THR A 800 -18.37 2.01 2.75
CA THR A 800 -17.02 2.54 2.81
C THR A 800 -16.61 3.04 1.43
N THR A 801 -16.12 4.28 1.36
CA THR A 801 -15.53 4.87 0.15
C THR A 801 -14.31 5.68 0.56
N GLU A 802 -13.38 5.93 -0.36
CA GLU A 802 -12.24 6.81 -0.09
C GLU A 802 -12.65 8.16 0.46
N ASN A 803 -13.73 8.75 -0.09
CA ASN A 803 -14.25 10.03 0.37
C ASN A 803 -14.81 9.96 1.80
N LEU A 804 -15.53 8.87 2.13
CA LEU A 804 -16.00 8.64 3.50
C LEU A 804 -14.81 8.52 4.46
N TYR A 805 -13.77 7.75 4.08
CA TYR A 805 -12.57 7.60 4.90
C TYR A 805 -11.85 8.94 5.10
N LYS A 806 -11.52 9.66 4.02
CA LYS A 806 -10.82 10.97 4.03
C LYS A 806 -11.54 12.03 4.85
N THR A 807 -12.88 12.07 4.79
CA THR A 807 -13.66 13.05 5.56
C THR A 807 -13.72 12.70 7.05
N GLY A 808 -13.74 11.40 7.39
CA GLY A 808 -13.98 10.94 8.75
C GLY A 808 -12.74 10.57 9.58
N CYS A 809 -11.58 10.34 8.95
CA CYS A 809 -10.36 9.92 9.64
C CYS A 809 -9.72 11.01 10.53
N LYS A 810 -10.11 12.29 10.36
CA LYS A 810 -9.50 13.49 10.98
C LYS A 810 -9.58 13.58 12.51
N ARG A 811 -10.34 12.71 13.17
CA ARG A 811 -10.62 12.76 14.62
C ARG A 811 -9.91 11.66 15.43
N GLY A 812 -9.20 10.74 14.79
CA GLY A 812 -8.76 9.50 15.44
C GLY A 812 -7.26 9.40 15.69
N SER A 813 -6.92 8.82 16.84
CA SER A 813 -5.60 8.24 17.17
C SER A 813 -5.70 6.71 17.28
N ILE A 814 -6.58 6.09 16.47
CA ILE A 814 -6.88 4.65 16.51
C ILE A 814 -5.87 3.98 15.57
N ASP A 815 -4.82 3.30 16.08
CA ASP A 815 -3.86 2.50 15.28
C ASP A 815 -3.99 0.95 15.35
N PRO A 816 -5.20 0.35 15.35
CA PRO A 816 -5.41 -1.08 15.11
C PRO A 816 -5.44 -1.39 13.59
N CYS A 817 -5.98 -2.55 13.21
CA CYS A 817 -6.17 -2.94 11.82
C CYS A 817 -7.11 -2.01 11.03
N TYR A 818 -6.98 -2.02 9.70
CA TYR A 818 -7.74 -1.16 8.79
C TYR A 818 -9.28 -1.20 9.02
N PRO A 819 -9.94 -2.36 9.15
CA PRO A 819 -11.39 -2.41 9.40
C PRO A 819 -11.85 -1.71 10.69
N ALA A 820 -11.03 -1.75 11.74
CA ALA A 820 -11.33 -1.07 12.99
C ALA A 820 -11.18 0.45 12.86
N LYS A 821 -10.20 0.93 12.07
CA LYS A 821 -10.04 2.37 11.75
C LYS A 821 -11.25 2.95 11.03
N VAL A 822 -11.85 2.17 10.13
CA VAL A 822 -13.01 2.58 9.33
C VAL A 822 -14.25 2.87 10.18
N CYS A 823 -14.33 2.37 11.41
CA CYS A 823 -15.44 2.70 12.33
C CYS A 823 -15.57 4.21 12.59
N LEU A 824 -14.46 4.93 12.71
CA LEU A 824 -14.47 6.37 12.97
C LEU A 824 -15.13 7.15 11.82
N PRO A 825 -14.75 6.93 10.55
CA PRO A 825 -15.48 7.47 9.40
C PRO A 825 -16.97 7.14 9.31
N HIS A 826 -17.40 5.94 9.71
CA HIS A 826 -18.82 5.61 9.69
C HIS A 826 -19.61 6.34 10.77
N ILE A 827 -19.04 6.56 11.95
CA ILE A 827 -19.65 7.42 12.97
C ILE A 827 -19.65 8.89 12.53
N HIS A 828 -18.57 9.34 11.90
CA HIS A 828 -18.54 10.67 11.29
C HIS A 828 -19.66 10.85 10.25
N ASN A 829 -19.90 9.83 9.42
CA ASN A 829 -21.01 9.82 8.45
C ASN A 829 -22.38 9.92 9.15
N LEU A 830 -22.62 9.15 10.22
CA LEU A 830 -23.88 9.23 10.96
C LEU A 830 -24.08 10.61 11.60
N VAL A 831 -23.07 11.13 12.29
CA VAL A 831 -23.15 12.41 13.04
C VAL A 831 -23.24 13.61 12.09
N TYR A 832 -22.43 13.69 11.04
CA TYR A 832 -22.34 14.92 10.24
C TYR A 832 -23.07 14.88 8.91
N LYS A 833 -23.46 13.69 8.42
CA LYS A 833 -24.20 13.55 7.16
C LYS A 833 -25.64 13.09 7.38
N GLN A 834 -25.84 12.00 8.11
CA GLN A 834 -27.19 11.47 8.32
C GLN A 834 -27.99 12.32 9.32
N ASN A 835 -27.40 12.70 10.46
CA ASN A 835 -28.04 13.56 11.47
C ASN A 835 -28.51 14.90 10.88
N LYS A 836 -27.66 15.53 10.04
CA LYS A 836 -27.98 16.80 9.38
C LYS A 836 -29.13 16.69 8.38
N ARG A 837 -29.32 15.53 7.75
CA ARG A 837 -30.46 15.28 6.86
C ARG A 837 -31.74 15.06 7.65
N SER A 838 -31.65 14.32 8.75
CA SER A 838 -32.77 14.03 9.63
C SER A 838 -32.20 13.63 11.00
N PRO A 839 -32.54 14.36 12.08
CA PRO A 839 -31.97 14.13 13.40
C PRO A 839 -32.04 12.66 13.84
N LEU A 840 -30.98 12.18 14.46
CA LEU A 840 -30.87 10.87 15.09
C LEU A 840 -31.01 11.06 16.59
N ASP A 841 -31.80 10.21 17.24
CA ASP A 841 -31.92 10.21 18.69
C ASP A 841 -30.83 9.33 19.33
N ILE A 842 -30.50 8.23 18.67
CA ILE A 842 -29.59 7.20 19.18
C ILE A 842 -28.58 6.82 18.11
N ILE A 843 -27.32 6.62 18.49
CA ILE A 843 -26.36 5.84 17.71
C ILE A 843 -26.06 4.56 18.48
N PHE A 844 -26.34 3.41 17.86
CA PHE A 844 -26.14 2.09 18.47
C PHE A 844 -24.98 1.34 17.80
N THR A 845 -23.93 1.07 18.58
CA THR A 845 -22.67 0.44 18.16
C THR A 845 -22.28 -0.68 19.12
N PRO A 846 -22.87 -1.88 19.00
CA PRO A 846 -22.64 -2.94 19.98
C PRO A 846 -21.19 -3.44 20.00
N MET A 847 -20.69 -3.77 21.19
CA MET A 847 -19.43 -4.47 21.42
C MET A 847 -19.70 -5.96 21.60
N VAL A 848 -19.72 -6.71 20.50
CA VAL A 848 -20.05 -8.16 20.50
C VAL A 848 -18.81 -8.99 20.80
N CYS A 849 -18.76 -9.69 21.93
CA CYS A 849 -17.61 -10.49 22.34
C CYS A 849 -17.64 -11.94 21.83
N ASP A 850 -18.84 -12.51 21.69
CA ASP A 850 -19.06 -13.92 21.38
C ASP A 850 -20.17 -14.09 20.34
N LEU A 851 -19.99 -15.05 19.43
CA LEU A 851 -20.98 -15.44 18.44
C LEU A 851 -21.39 -16.90 18.59
N LYS A 852 -22.65 -17.20 18.27
CA LYS A 852 -23.10 -18.59 18.09
C LYS A 852 -22.41 -19.17 16.86
N SER A 853 -21.77 -20.33 17.01
CA SER A 853 -21.10 -21.07 15.91
C SER A 853 -21.88 -22.33 15.57
N LYS A 854 -21.86 -22.73 14.29
CA LYS A 854 -22.35 -24.03 13.82
C LYS A 854 -21.28 -25.13 13.90
N LEU A 855 -20.02 -24.75 14.11
CA LEU A 855 -18.90 -25.70 14.20
C LEU A 855 -18.92 -26.42 15.54
N ILE A 856 -18.53 -27.69 15.52
CA ILE A 856 -18.43 -28.52 16.71
C ILE A 856 -16.97 -28.69 17.14
N ASN A 857 -16.73 -29.20 18.35
CA ASN A 857 -15.39 -29.43 18.92
C ASN A 857 -14.48 -28.18 18.93
N THR A 858 -15.06 -26.97 18.96
CA THR A 858 -14.31 -25.72 19.05
C THR A 858 -13.99 -25.36 20.50
N SER A 859 -12.76 -24.90 20.77
CA SER A 859 -12.33 -24.45 22.10
C SER A 859 -12.99 -23.13 22.55
N GLY A 860 -13.45 -22.31 21.61
CA GLY A 860 -14.14 -21.05 21.91
C GLY A 860 -14.70 -20.34 20.68
N ASN A 861 -15.54 -19.33 20.90
CA ASN A 861 -16.24 -18.59 19.83
C ASN A 861 -16.09 -17.07 19.99
N TRP A 862 -14.88 -16.65 20.34
CA TRP A 862 -14.57 -15.25 20.62
C TRP A 862 -14.34 -14.42 19.35
N ILE A 863 -14.76 -13.16 19.45
CA ILE A 863 -14.49 -12.12 18.46
C ILE A 863 -13.15 -11.45 18.77
N CYS A 864 -12.50 -10.97 17.71
CA CYS A 864 -11.24 -10.24 17.82
C CYS A 864 -11.38 -9.04 18.79
N PRO A 865 -10.54 -8.93 19.83
CA PRO A 865 -10.62 -7.84 20.79
C PRO A 865 -10.54 -6.44 20.17
N ALA A 866 -9.78 -6.29 19.07
CA ALA A 866 -9.71 -5.02 18.34
C ALA A 866 -11.06 -4.63 17.70
N VAL A 867 -11.83 -5.62 17.22
CA VAL A 867 -13.18 -5.42 16.67
C VAL A 867 -14.15 -5.06 17.80
N VAL A 868 -14.04 -5.73 18.96
CA VAL A 868 -14.88 -5.43 20.14
C VAL A 868 -14.63 -4.01 20.66
N ALA A 869 -13.36 -3.64 20.84
CA ALA A 869 -12.96 -2.35 21.43
C ALA A 869 -13.06 -1.16 20.46
N ALA A 870 -13.29 -1.41 19.15
CA ALA A 870 -13.39 -0.36 18.15
C ALA A 870 -14.48 0.67 18.49
N SER A 871 -15.63 0.21 19.02
CA SER A 871 -16.72 1.13 19.40
C SER A 871 -16.33 2.07 20.55
N GLU A 872 -15.73 1.57 21.62
CA GLU A 872 -15.29 2.42 22.74
C GLU A 872 -14.16 3.37 22.30
N SER A 873 -13.24 2.91 21.45
CA SER A 873 -12.18 3.75 20.90
C SER A 873 -12.72 4.93 20.09
N VAL A 874 -13.76 4.69 19.27
CA VAL A 874 -14.44 5.74 18.51
C VAL A 874 -15.20 6.70 19.42
N LYS A 875 -15.90 6.18 20.44
CA LYS A 875 -16.57 7.02 21.45
C LYS A 875 -15.59 7.97 22.13
N ALA A 876 -14.42 7.48 22.55
CA ALA A 876 -13.38 8.31 23.15
C ALA A 876 -12.87 9.40 22.19
N ALA A 877 -12.69 9.07 20.90
CA ALA A 877 -12.26 10.04 19.89
C ALA A 877 -13.26 11.21 19.71
N PHE A 878 -14.56 10.93 19.78
CA PHE A 878 -15.63 11.93 19.69
C PHE A 878 -15.94 12.65 21.01
N LYS A 879 -15.26 12.31 22.11
CA LYS A 879 -15.40 12.95 23.43
C LYS A 879 -14.13 13.63 23.94
N LYS A 880 -13.04 13.62 23.16
CA LYS A 880 -11.70 14.02 23.62
C LYS A 880 -11.57 15.52 23.95
N GLU A 881 -12.14 16.39 23.12
CA GLU A 881 -12.09 17.85 23.31
C GLU A 881 -13.46 18.40 23.75
N GLU A 882 -14.54 17.96 23.09
CA GLU A 882 -15.92 18.18 23.50
C GLU A 882 -16.72 16.88 23.33
N ASP A 883 -17.85 16.73 24.04
CA ASP A 883 -18.78 15.62 23.81
C ASP A 883 -19.69 15.93 22.61
N ILE A 884 -19.23 15.52 21.43
CA ILE A 884 -19.93 15.76 20.16
C ILE A 884 -21.33 15.14 20.16
N PHE A 885 -21.49 13.97 20.78
CA PHE A 885 -22.78 13.30 20.81
C PHE A 885 -23.79 14.11 21.63
N ALA A 886 -23.37 14.63 22.79
CA ALA A 886 -24.22 15.49 23.61
C ALA A 886 -24.58 16.81 22.88
N LYS A 887 -23.61 17.42 22.19
CA LYS A 887 -23.83 18.65 21.40
C LYS A 887 -24.86 18.47 20.28
N GLU A 888 -24.81 17.33 19.61
CA GLU A 888 -25.72 16.99 18.50
C GLU A 888 -27.05 16.38 18.98
N GLY A 889 -27.26 16.24 20.30
CA GLY A 889 -28.48 15.68 20.89
C GLY A 889 -28.62 14.16 20.71
N ILE A 890 -27.51 13.44 20.53
CA ILE A 890 -27.47 12.00 20.23
C ILE A 890 -27.06 11.20 21.47
N GLU A 891 -27.84 10.19 21.83
CA GLU A 891 -27.39 9.18 22.80
C GLU A 891 -26.52 8.10 22.12
N TYR A 892 -25.26 7.96 22.55
CA TYR A 892 -24.34 6.96 22.01
C TYR A 892 -24.32 5.69 22.87
N PHE A 893 -24.78 4.57 22.31
CA PHE A 893 -24.87 3.27 22.97
C PHE A 893 -23.87 2.27 22.41
N ASN A 894 -22.92 1.88 23.25
CA ASN A 894 -21.94 0.84 22.95
C ASN A 894 -22.04 -0.37 23.88
N THR A 895 -23.22 -0.99 23.91
CA THR A 895 -23.52 -2.10 24.80
C THR A 895 -22.62 -3.30 24.55
N PHE A 896 -22.07 -3.88 25.62
CA PHE A 896 -21.33 -5.14 25.55
C PHE A 896 -22.29 -6.33 25.45
N LEU A 897 -22.13 -7.16 24.42
CA LEU A 897 -23.09 -8.23 24.07
C LEU A 897 -22.41 -9.59 23.92
N ASN A 898 -23.02 -10.62 24.52
CA ASN A 898 -22.70 -12.03 24.29
C ASN A 898 -23.85 -12.67 23.49
N LEU A 899 -23.65 -12.87 22.18
CA LEU A 899 -24.69 -13.46 21.30
C LEU A 899 -24.67 -14.99 21.27
N ALA A 900 -23.61 -15.63 21.80
CA ALA A 900 -23.54 -17.08 21.95
C ALA A 900 -24.49 -17.60 23.03
N GLU A 901 -24.78 -16.77 24.05
CA GLU A 901 -25.66 -17.09 25.17
C GLU A 901 -26.97 -16.26 25.13
N PRO A 902 -28.06 -16.75 24.52
CA PRO A 902 -29.29 -15.98 24.30
C PRO A 902 -29.88 -15.35 25.56
N LYS A 903 -29.78 -16.03 26.71
CA LYS A 903 -30.24 -15.49 28.01
C LYS A 903 -29.41 -14.29 28.46
N GLN A 904 -28.08 -14.31 28.24
CA GLN A 904 -27.22 -13.17 28.57
C GLN A 904 -27.50 -12.00 27.64
N PHE A 905 -27.62 -12.26 26.33
CA PHE A 905 -28.00 -11.26 25.34
C PHE A 905 -29.33 -10.58 25.71
N GLU A 906 -30.35 -11.36 26.09
CA GLU A 906 -31.64 -10.85 26.53
C GLU A 906 -31.49 -9.87 27.72
N ILE A 907 -30.72 -10.26 28.74
CA ILE A 907 -30.49 -9.41 29.92
C ILE A 907 -29.73 -8.13 29.55
N GLN A 908 -28.73 -8.21 28.68
CA GLN A 908 -27.93 -7.07 28.24
C GLN A 908 -28.79 -6.06 27.46
N MET A 909 -29.58 -6.53 26.50
CA MET A 909 -30.50 -5.69 25.71
C MET A 909 -31.57 -5.05 26.60
N TYR A 910 -32.15 -5.81 27.54
CA TYR A 910 -33.10 -5.25 28.50
C TYR A 910 -32.46 -4.15 29.36
N ARG A 911 -31.25 -4.37 29.88
CA ARG A 911 -30.55 -3.38 30.71
C ARG A 911 -30.31 -2.08 29.95
N GLN A 912 -29.93 -2.16 28.68
CA GLN A 912 -29.71 -1.00 27.81
C GLN A 912 -31.02 -0.26 27.52
N PHE A 913 -32.03 -0.96 27.02
CA PHE A 913 -33.18 -0.33 26.37
C PHE A 913 -34.44 -0.22 27.24
N ARG A 914 -34.49 -0.83 28.43
CA ARG A 914 -35.71 -0.81 29.28
C ARG A 914 -36.28 0.58 29.56
N LYS A 915 -35.41 1.58 29.73
CA LYS A 915 -35.83 2.97 29.99
C LYS A 915 -36.20 3.70 28.69
N VAL A 916 -35.38 3.49 27.66
CA VAL A 916 -35.50 4.16 26.37
C VAL A 916 -36.80 3.76 25.65
N PHE A 917 -37.13 2.47 25.67
CA PHE A 917 -38.33 1.95 25.00
C PHE A 917 -39.45 1.59 25.98
N GLY A 918 -39.25 1.69 27.29
CA GLY A 918 -40.27 1.28 28.28
C GLY A 918 -40.57 -0.22 28.26
N LEU A 919 -39.55 -1.07 28.18
CA LEU A 919 -39.71 -2.53 27.99
C LEU A 919 -40.13 -3.27 29.27
N SER A 920 -40.99 -4.28 29.14
CA SER A 920 -41.10 -5.38 30.12
C SER A 920 -40.04 -6.45 29.84
N ARG A 921 -39.83 -7.38 30.78
CA ARG A 921 -38.90 -8.50 30.56
C ARG A 921 -39.41 -9.41 29.45
N GLU A 922 -40.71 -9.70 29.48
CA GLU A 922 -41.41 -10.57 28.55
C GLU A 922 -41.44 -9.97 27.14
N GLU A 923 -41.71 -8.67 27.02
CA GLU A 923 -41.65 -7.94 25.73
C GLU A 923 -40.25 -7.96 25.13
N ASN A 924 -39.22 -7.67 25.93
CA ASN A 924 -37.84 -7.72 25.46
C ASN A 924 -37.45 -9.13 25.00
N LYS A 925 -37.89 -10.17 25.73
CA LYS A 925 -37.64 -11.56 25.34
C LYS A 925 -38.22 -11.88 23.97
N ARG A 926 -39.50 -11.54 23.71
CA ARG A 926 -40.14 -11.74 22.39
C ARG A 926 -39.42 -10.97 21.27
N ALA A 927 -38.94 -9.75 21.55
CA ALA A 927 -38.18 -8.97 20.59
C ALA A 927 -36.81 -9.58 20.27
N VAL A 928 -36.12 -10.15 21.27
CA VAL A 928 -34.86 -10.88 21.08
C VAL A 928 -35.07 -12.16 20.26
N GLU A 929 -36.12 -12.93 20.57
CA GLU A 929 -36.51 -14.11 19.80
C GLU A 929 -36.79 -13.75 18.34
N SER A 930 -37.55 -12.67 18.09
CA SER A 930 -37.80 -12.15 16.74
C SER A 930 -36.50 -11.78 16.01
N GLY A 931 -35.52 -11.22 16.71
CA GLY A 931 -34.19 -10.94 16.17
C GLY A 931 -33.44 -12.19 15.74
N TYR A 932 -33.39 -13.24 16.58
CA TYR A 932 -32.75 -14.50 16.22
C TYR A 932 -33.44 -15.19 15.04
N THR A 933 -34.78 -15.24 15.03
CA THR A 933 -35.54 -15.81 13.90
C THR A 933 -35.26 -15.06 12.59
N ALA A 934 -35.14 -13.73 12.64
CA ALA A 934 -34.76 -12.93 11.47
C ALA A 934 -33.37 -13.27 10.94
N LEU A 935 -32.39 -13.44 11.84
CA LEU A 935 -31.03 -13.83 11.48
C LEU A 935 -30.97 -15.24 10.87
N GLU A 936 -31.66 -16.21 11.48
CA GLU A 936 -31.70 -17.59 11.00
C GLU A 936 -32.35 -17.69 9.61
N LYS A 937 -33.46 -16.98 9.39
CA LYS A 937 -34.13 -16.92 8.08
C LYS A 937 -33.23 -16.31 7.00
N TYR A 938 -32.51 -15.24 7.33
CA TYR A 938 -31.55 -14.63 6.41
C TYR A 938 -30.43 -15.61 6.03
N GLN A 939 -29.85 -16.30 7.02
CA GLN A 939 -28.79 -17.30 6.78
C GLN A 939 -29.29 -18.47 5.92
N GLN A 940 -30.51 -18.94 6.15
CA GLN A 940 -31.12 -20.01 5.36
C GLN A 940 -31.32 -19.59 3.90
N ASN A 941 -31.94 -18.44 3.65
CA ASN A 941 -32.18 -17.95 2.28
C ASN A 941 -30.88 -17.81 1.47
N ASN A 942 -29.83 -17.29 2.11
CA ASN A 942 -28.52 -17.16 1.46
C ASN A 942 -27.86 -18.51 1.17
N SER A 943 -28.02 -19.48 2.08
CA SER A 943 -27.52 -20.85 1.90
C SER A 943 -28.24 -21.56 0.76
N GLU A 944 -29.55 -21.36 0.60
CA GLU A 944 -30.32 -21.91 -0.52
C GLU A 944 -29.88 -21.28 -1.85
N ARG A 945 -29.73 -19.96 -1.89
CA ARG A 945 -29.25 -19.25 -3.08
C ARG A 945 -27.84 -19.69 -3.49
N ALA A 946 -26.95 -19.96 -2.54
CA ALA A 946 -25.62 -20.48 -2.81
C ALA A 946 -25.64 -21.89 -3.42
N ARG A 947 -26.56 -22.75 -2.97
CA ARG A 947 -26.75 -24.10 -3.52
C ARG A 947 -27.11 -24.03 -5.01
N ASP A 948 -28.07 -23.18 -5.38
CA ASP A 948 -28.48 -22.99 -6.79
C ASP A 948 -27.29 -22.60 -7.69
N VAL A 949 -26.40 -21.74 -7.17
CA VAL A 949 -25.21 -21.29 -7.91
C VAL A 949 -24.21 -22.43 -8.07
N ILE A 950 -23.97 -23.21 -7.01
CA ILE A 950 -23.04 -24.35 -7.03
C ILE A 950 -23.52 -25.42 -8.03
N GLU A 951 -24.80 -25.79 -7.99
CA GLU A 951 -25.39 -26.76 -8.93
C GLU A 951 -25.28 -26.29 -10.39
N GLY A 952 -25.48 -24.99 -10.64
CA GLY A 952 -25.28 -24.39 -11.96
C GLY A 952 -23.82 -24.47 -12.45
N LEU A 953 -22.84 -24.31 -11.55
CA LEU A 953 -21.42 -24.42 -11.87
C LEU A 953 -21.02 -25.85 -12.27
N GLU A 954 -21.51 -26.85 -11.54
CA GLU A 954 -21.30 -28.27 -11.83
C GLU A 954 -21.84 -28.63 -13.22
N LYS A 955 -23.08 -28.18 -13.53
CA LYS A 955 -23.74 -28.44 -14.81
C LYS A 955 -23.01 -27.81 -15.99
N ASP A 956 -22.54 -26.58 -15.85
CA ASP A 956 -21.91 -25.81 -16.92
C ASP A 956 -20.38 -26.05 -17.05
N GLN A 957 -19.79 -26.86 -16.17
CA GLN A 957 -18.34 -27.06 -16.06
C GLN A 957 -17.60 -25.72 -15.96
N LYS A 958 -18.12 -24.84 -15.10
CA LYS A 958 -17.58 -23.51 -14.81
C LYS A 958 -16.93 -23.49 -13.42
N ILE A 959 -16.19 -22.43 -13.16
CA ILE A 959 -15.54 -22.19 -11.87
C ILE A 959 -16.28 -21.07 -11.14
N GLY A 960 -16.55 -21.27 -9.86
CA GLY A 960 -16.99 -20.24 -8.92
C GLY A 960 -15.87 -19.87 -7.94
N ILE A 961 -15.87 -18.62 -7.49
CA ILE A 961 -14.92 -18.12 -6.51
C ILE A 961 -15.60 -18.01 -5.15
N VAL A 962 -14.96 -18.55 -4.11
CA VAL A 962 -15.39 -18.41 -2.72
C VAL A 962 -14.47 -17.45 -1.99
N MET A 963 -15.01 -16.32 -1.52
CA MET A 963 -14.30 -15.39 -0.64
C MET A 963 -14.10 -16.04 0.74
N LEU A 964 -12.84 -16.35 1.08
CA LEU A 964 -12.44 -16.71 2.43
C LEU A 964 -12.01 -15.43 3.16
N GLY A 965 -12.91 -14.87 3.97
CA GLY A 965 -12.71 -13.58 4.62
C GLY A 965 -13.68 -13.36 5.77
N ARG A 966 -13.40 -12.36 6.59
CA ARG A 966 -14.30 -11.95 7.69
C ARG A 966 -15.55 -11.23 7.20
N PRO A 967 -16.64 -11.21 7.99
CA PRO A 967 -17.89 -10.51 7.66
C PRO A 967 -17.74 -9.12 7.05
N TYR A 968 -16.83 -8.31 7.58
CA TYR A 968 -16.63 -6.94 7.12
C TYR A 968 -16.05 -6.82 5.72
N HIS A 969 -15.50 -7.89 5.13
CA HIS A 969 -15.06 -7.90 3.73
C HIS A 969 -16.25 -7.94 2.76
N ASN A 970 -17.48 -8.09 3.26
CA ASN A 970 -18.65 -7.81 2.44
C ASN A 970 -18.77 -6.31 2.12
N ASP A 971 -18.09 -5.42 2.83
CA ASP A 971 -18.01 -4.01 2.44
C ASP A 971 -17.18 -3.82 1.15
N PRO A 972 -17.74 -3.27 0.06
CA PRO A 972 -17.00 -3.03 -1.18
C PRO A 972 -15.78 -2.12 -1.00
N GLY A 973 -15.83 -1.20 -0.03
CA GLY A 973 -14.69 -0.35 0.30
C GLY A 973 -13.60 -1.05 1.10
N ILE A 974 -13.90 -2.14 1.82
CA ILE A 974 -12.90 -2.92 2.58
C ILE A 974 -12.27 -4.02 1.73
N ASN A 975 -13.03 -4.61 0.79
CA ASN A 975 -12.52 -5.62 -0.14
C ASN A 975 -11.96 -5.02 -1.45
N HIS A 976 -11.95 -3.69 -1.57
CA HIS A 976 -11.44 -2.95 -2.74
C HIS A 976 -12.09 -3.31 -4.07
N ASP A 977 -13.35 -3.75 -4.06
CA ASP A 977 -14.11 -4.22 -5.24
C ASP A 977 -13.46 -5.42 -5.97
N ILE A 978 -12.52 -6.15 -5.33
CA ILE A 978 -11.80 -7.27 -5.95
C ILE A 978 -12.76 -8.30 -6.53
N PHE A 979 -13.82 -8.65 -5.79
CA PHE A 979 -14.80 -9.64 -6.22
C PHE A 979 -15.73 -9.13 -7.32
N THR A 980 -15.98 -7.83 -7.37
CA THR A 980 -16.71 -7.20 -8.49
C THR A 980 -15.92 -7.32 -9.78
N GLU A 981 -14.59 -7.18 -9.74
CA GLU A 981 -13.74 -7.37 -10.91
C GLU A 981 -13.73 -8.84 -11.38
N PHE A 982 -13.69 -9.82 -10.46
CA PHE A 982 -13.88 -11.22 -10.83
C PHE A 982 -15.25 -11.51 -11.45
N GLN A 983 -16.31 -10.88 -10.93
CA GLN A 983 -17.65 -11.01 -11.49
C GLN A 983 -17.71 -10.51 -12.94
N LYS A 984 -17.02 -9.40 -13.28
CA LYS A 984 -16.94 -8.91 -14.67
C LYS A 984 -16.27 -9.91 -15.62
N LEU A 985 -15.37 -10.75 -15.10
CA LEU A 985 -14.70 -11.80 -15.87
C LEU A 985 -15.56 -13.06 -16.03
N GLY A 986 -16.76 -13.09 -15.44
CA GLY A 986 -17.73 -14.18 -15.57
C GLY A 986 -17.62 -15.25 -14.50
N TYR A 987 -16.96 -14.98 -13.37
CA TYR A 987 -16.89 -15.90 -12.22
C TYR A 987 -18.01 -15.61 -11.22
N PRO A 988 -18.91 -16.56 -10.94
CA PRO A 988 -19.83 -16.49 -9.81
C PRO A 988 -19.09 -16.31 -8.49
N ILE A 989 -19.56 -15.39 -7.64
CA ILE A 989 -18.93 -15.10 -6.34
C ILE A 989 -19.80 -15.60 -5.19
N LEU A 990 -19.22 -16.43 -4.32
CA LEU A 990 -19.78 -16.89 -3.05
C LEU A 990 -18.94 -16.37 -1.88
N THR A 991 -19.48 -16.44 -0.66
CA THR A 991 -18.73 -16.16 0.58
C THR A 991 -18.80 -17.35 1.53
N GLN A 992 -17.81 -17.46 2.42
CA GLN A 992 -17.81 -18.49 3.47
C GLN A 992 -19.12 -18.58 4.28
N ASP A 993 -19.79 -17.44 4.51
CA ASP A 993 -21.02 -17.39 5.32
C ASP A 993 -22.26 -17.85 4.54
N THR A 994 -22.16 -17.96 3.21
CA THR A 994 -23.24 -18.41 2.32
C THR A 994 -23.16 -19.89 2.00
N LEU A 995 -22.07 -20.58 2.36
CA LEU A 995 -21.87 -21.98 1.99
C LEU A 995 -22.97 -22.89 2.60
N PRO A 996 -23.51 -23.84 1.81
CA PRO A 996 -24.53 -24.76 2.27
C PRO A 996 -24.04 -25.66 3.40
N THR A 997 -24.87 -25.79 4.43
CA THR A 997 -24.61 -26.59 5.64
C THR A 997 -25.67 -27.66 5.89
N ASP A 998 -26.45 -28.01 4.86
CA ASP A 998 -27.42 -29.10 4.91
C ASP A 998 -26.75 -30.47 4.81
N ASP A 999 -27.40 -31.48 5.40
CA ASP A 999 -26.86 -32.83 5.51
C ASP A 999 -26.55 -33.47 4.15
N PHE A 1000 -27.34 -33.17 3.11
CA PHE A 1000 -27.11 -33.71 1.77
C PHE A 1000 -25.78 -33.22 1.20
N THR A 1001 -25.55 -31.90 1.21
CA THR A 1001 -24.33 -31.29 0.69
C THR A 1001 -23.11 -31.69 1.51
N LEU A 1002 -23.25 -31.70 2.84
CA LEU A 1002 -22.16 -32.10 3.74
C LEU A 1002 -21.79 -33.58 3.56
N ASN A 1003 -22.77 -34.47 3.39
CA ASN A 1003 -22.50 -35.88 3.15
C ASN A 1003 -21.85 -36.12 1.78
N LYS A 1004 -22.25 -35.37 0.73
CA LYS A 1004 -21.63 -35.44 -0.60
C LYS A 1004 -20.13 -35.11 -0.55
N LEU A 1005 -19.74 -34.12 0.24
CA LEU A 1005 -18.35 -33.63 0.27
C LEU A 1005 -17.48 -34.32 1.32
N PHE A 1006 -18.03 -34.64 2.50
CA PHE A 1006 -17.27 -35.12 3.66
C PHE A 1006 -17.61 -36.56 4.07
N GLY A 1007 -18.67 -37.16 3.51
CA GLY A 1007 -19.24 -38.42 4.01
C GLY A 1007 -18.26 -39.59 4.02
N GLU A 1008 -17.42 -39.72 3.00
CA GLU A 1008 -16.42 -40.80 2.93
C GLU A 1008 -15.38 -40.71 4.05
N GLU A 1009 -14.87 -39.51 4.35
CA GLU A 1009 -13.87 -39.29 5.40
C GLU A 1009 -14.46 -39.45 6.81
N VAL A 1010 -15.73 -39.06 6.99
CA VAL A 1010 -16.47 -39.28 8.23
C VAL A 1010 -16.69 -40.78 8.45
N ALA A 1011 -17.10 -41.52 7.40
CA ALA A 1011 -17.28 -42.97 7.47
C ALA A 1011 -15.96 -43.71 7.72
N ALA A 1012 -14.85 -43.21 7.17
CA ALA A 1012 -13.51 -43.72 7.41
C ALA A 1012 -12.92 -43.33 8.78
N GLY A 1013 -13.60 -42.49 9.56
CA GLY A 1013 -13.13 -42.03 10.87
C GLY A 1013 -11.93 -41.07 10.83
N ILE A 1014 -11.64 -40.47 9.68
CA ILE A 1014 -10.56 -39.49 9.50
C ILE A 1014 -10.93 -38.18 10.21
N ILE A 1015 -12.19 -37.77 10.10
CA ILE A 1015 -12.76 -36.62 10.79
C ILE A 1015 -14.01 -37.05 11.55
N SER A 1016 -14.31 -36.41 12.69
CA SER A 1016 -15.45 -36.79 13.51
C SER A 1016 -16.81 -36.36 12.94
N HIS A 1017 -16.84 -35.26 12.18
CA HIS A 1017 -18.04 -34.68 11.61
C HIS A 1017 -17.68 -33.66 10.49
N PRO A 1018 -18.55 -33.39 9.50
CA PRO A 1018 -18.30 -32.38 8.45
C PRO A 1018 -18.10 -30.95 8.97
N MET A 1019 -18.61 -30.65 10.17
CA MET A 1019 -18.50 -29.35 10.85
C MET A 1019 -17.35 -29.30 11.87
N ASP A 1020 -16.46 -30.30 11.86
CA ASP A 1020 -15.27 -30.35 12.71
C ASP A 1020 -14.03 -29.82 11.97
N ILE A 1021 -13.20 -29.07 12.69
CA ILE A 1021 -11.92 -28.51 12.20
C ILE A 1021 -10.72 -28.90 13.09
N SER A 1022 -10.94 -29.73 14.11
CA SER A 1022 -9.92 -30.11 15.09
C SER A 1022 -8.74 -30.89 14.49
N ASP A 1023 -8.96 -31.52 13.33
CA ASP A 1023 -7.97 -32.19 12.49
C ASP A 1023 -6.90 -31.23 11.95
N VAL A 1024 -7.29 -30.00 11.61
CA VAL A 1024 -6.40 -28.99 11.01
C VAL A 1024 -6.08 -27.83 11.95
N TRP A 1025 -6.90 -27.61 12.98
CA TRP A 1025 -6.78 -26.44 13.85
C TRP A 1025 -7.19 -26.72 15.30
N LYS A 1026 -6.19 -26.97 16.15
CA LYS A 1026 -6.39 -27.29 17.58
C LYS A 1026 -6.78 -26.08 18.43
N ASN A 1027 -6.30 -24.88 18.09
CA ASN A 1027 -6.51 -23.64 18.85
C ASN A 1027 -7.73 -22.85 18.34
N SER A 1028 -8.89 -23.51 18.31
CA SER A 1028 -10.15 -23.03 17.71
C SER A 1028 -10.91 -22.03 18.60
N LEU A 1029 -10.26 -20.94 19.02
CA LEU A 1029 -10.84 -19.94 19.93
C LEU A 1029 -11.66 -18.83 19.25
N SER A 1030 -11.46 -18.58 17.96
CA SER A 1030 -12.08 -17.43 17.27
C SER A 1030 -13.05 -17.86 16.18
N THR A 1031 -14.32 -17.47 16.30
CA THR A 1031 -15.39 -17.88 15.37
C THR A 1031 -15.08 -17.58 13.92
N ASN A 1032 -14.58 -16.37 13.63
CA ASN A 1032 -14.29 -15.95 12.26
C ASN A 1032 -13.14 -16.77 11.65
N VAL A 1033 -12.12 -17.12 12.44
CA VAL A 1033 -11.01 -17.96 12.00
C VAL A 1033 -11.49 -19.39 11.77
N ASN A 1034 -12.24 -19.93 12.73
CA ASN A 1034 -12.79 -21.27 12.66
C ASN A 1034 -13.68 -21.45 11.41
N THR A 1035 -14.55 -20.47 11.13
CA THR A 1035 -15.43 -20.48 9.95
C THR A 1035 -14.64 -20.42 8.65
N LYS A 1036 -13.58 -19.59 8.60
CA LYS A 1036 -12.69 -19.47 7.44
C LYS A 1036 -11.98 -20.78 7.14
N LEU A 1037 -11.49 -21.48 8.17
CA LEU A 1037 -10.84 -22.79 8.05
C LEU A 1037 -11.81 -23.89 7.59
N TRP A 1038 -13.01 -23.91 8.14
CA TRP A 1038 -14.05 -24.84 7.68
C TRP A 1038 -14.43 -24.60 6.22
N ALA A 1039 -14.60 -23.33 5.81
CA ALA A 1039 -14.87 -22.98 4.41
C ALA A 1039 -13.72 -23.40 3.48
N ALA A 1040 -12.46 -23.32 3.93
CA ALA A 1040 -11.33 -23.86 3.17
C ALA A 1040 -11.44 -25.38 2.97
N LYS A 1041 -11.84 -26.14 4.01
CA LYS A 1041 -12.09 -27.58 3.91
C LYS A 1041 -13.22 -27.89 2.92
N PHE A 1042 -14.27 -27.08 2.91
CA PHE A 1042 -15.39 -27.21 1.98
C PHE A 1042 -14.94 -27.02 0.53
N VAL A 1043 -14.23 -25.91 0.25
CA VAL A 1043 -13.76 -25.57 -1.10
C VAL A 1043 -12.77 -26.60 -1.62
N ALA A 1044 -11.86 -27.08 -0.78
CA ALA A 1044 -10.90 -28.12 -1.15
C ALA A 1044 -11.58 -29.42 -1.62
N ARG A 1045 -12.83 -29.70 -1.21
CA ARG A 1045 -13.56 -30.91 -1.62
C ARG A 1045 -14.41 -30.72 -2.87
N HIS A 1046 -14.36 -29.55 -3.50
CA HIS A 1046 -15.24 -29.21 -4.61
C HIS A 1046 -14.46 -28.71 -5.84
N PRO A 1047 -14.40 -29.46 -6.96
CA PRO A 1047 -13.54 -29.13 -8.10
C PRO A 1047 -13.93 -27.83 -8.83
N ASN A 1048 -15.22 -27.47 -8.83
CA ASN A 1048 -15.69 -26.22 -9.44
C ASN A 1048 -15.53 -24.98 -8.54
N LEU A 1049 -15.05 -25.11 -7.30
CA LEU A 1049 -14.91 -23.98 -6.38
C LEU A 1049 -13.43 -23.66 -6.16
N VAL A 1050 -13.09 -22.38 -6.26
CA VAL A 1050 -11.74 -21.87 -6.00
C VAL A 1050 -11.77 -20.88 -4.85
N ALA A 1051 -10.84 -21.05 -3.92
CA ALA A 1051 -10.70 -20.18 -2.75
C ALA A 1051 -9.88 -18.93 -3.12
N VAL A 1052 -10.45 -17.76 -2.84
CA VAL A 1052 -9.71 -16.49 -2.81
C VAL A 1052 -9.75 -15.96 -1.39
N GLU A 1053 -8.64 -16.10 -0.68
CA GLU A 1053 -8.48 -15.57 0.67
C GLU A 1053 -8.31 -14.05 0.65
N ILE A 1054 -8.98 -13.35 1.57
CA ILE A 1054 -8.78 -11.92 1.79
C ILE A 1054 -8.43 -11.63 3.25
N SER A 1055 -7.51 -10.68 3.47
CA SER A 1055 -7.10 -10.20 4.79
C SER A 1055 -6.63 -8.75 4.73
N ASN A 1056 -6.83 -8.02 5.82
CA ASN A 1056 -6.46 -6.60 5.93
C ASN A 1056 -5.16 -6.38 6.71
N PHE A 1057 -4.55 -5.22 6.50
CA PHE A 1057 -3.32 -4.81 7.17
C PHE A 1057 -3.44 -4.83 8.71
N LYS A 1058 -2.39 -5.33 9.38
CA LYS A 1058 -2.32 -5.56 10.84
C LYS A 1058 -3.35 -6.57 11.39
N CYS A 1059 -3.87 -7.50 10.59
CA CYS A 1059 -4.78 -8.55 11.10
C CYS A 1059 -3.99 -9.68 11.79
N GLY A 1060 -3.80 -9.56 13.12
CA GLY A 1060 -3.02 -10.53 13.90
C GLY A 1060 -3.62 -11.94 14.01
N HIS A 1061 -4.94 -12.09 13.87
CA HIS A 1061 -5.60 -13.40 13.96
C HIS A 1061 -5.55 -14.21 12.65
N ASP A 1062 -5.44 -13.54 11.49
CA ASP A 1062 -5.37 -14.22 10.20
C ASP A 1062 -3.95 -14.73 9.91
N ALA A 1063 -2.92 -14.01 10.37
CA ALA A 1063 -1.52 -14.34 10.10
C ALA A 1063 -1.11 -15.79 10.45
N PRO A 1064 -1.51 -16.36 11.60
CA PRO A 1064 -1.19 -17.76 11.92
C PRO A 1064 -1.92 -18.79 11.04
N THR A 1065 -3.01 -18.40 10.38
CA THR A 1065 -3.91 -19.33 9.66
C THR A 1065 -3.61 -19.44 8.18
N TYR A 1066 -2.83 -18.51 7.62
CA TYR A 1066 -2.48 -18.47 6.20
C TYR A 1066 -1.95 -19.81 5.68
N ASN A 1067 -0.94 -20.36 6.35
CA ASN A 1067 -0.31 -21.62 5.93
C ASN A 1067 -1.24 -22.83 6.10
N VAL A 1068 -2.19 -22.75 7.03
CA VAL A 1068 -3.14 -23.83 7.29
C VAL A 1068 -4.21 -23.85 6.20
N ILE A 1069 -4.79 -22.70 5.87
CA ILE A 1069 -5.77 -22.57 4.78
C ILE A 1069 -5.14 -22.98 3.46
N GLU A 1070 -3.95 -22.47 3.16
CA GLU A 1070 -3.18 -22.84 1.96
C GLU A 1070 -2.94 -24.35 1.90
N GLY A 1071 -2.46 -24.95 3.00
CA GLY A 1071 -2.23 -26.40 3.07
C GLY A 1071 -3.50 -27.23 2.86
N ILE A 1072 -4.65 -26.80 3.40
CA ILE A 1072 -5.94 -27.50 3.23
C ILE A 1072 -6.35 -27.53 1.74
N VAL A 1073 -6.29 -26.37 1.07
CA VAL A 1073 -6.73 -26.26 -0.33
C VAL A 1073 -5.76 -27.02 -1.23
N GLU A 1074 -4.46 -26.95 -0.98
CA GLU A 1074 -3.45 -27.60 -1.82
C GLU A 1074 -3.47 -29.12 -1.83
N THR A 1075 -3.85 -29.76 -0.73
CA THR A 1075 -3.96 -31.23 -0.68
C THR A 1075 -4.99 -31.75 -1.70
N SER A 1076 -5.95 -30.91 -2.11
CA SER A 1076 -6.97 -31.27 -3.10
C SER A 1076 -6.57 -31.03 -4.56
N GLY A 1077 -5.48 -30.31 -4.82
CA GLY A 1077 -5.10 -29.88 -6.17
C GLY A 1077 -5.96 -28.75 -6.76
N THR A 1078 -6.88 -28.17 -6.00
CA THR A 1078 -7.60 -26.94 -6.39
C THR A 1078 -6.70 -25.70 -6.26
N PRO A 1079 -6.76 -24.71 -7.17
CA PRO A 1079 -5.98 -23.48 -7.05
C PRO A 1079 -6.31 -22.70 -5.78
N TYR A 1080 -5.29 -22.05 -5.20
CA TYR A 1080 -5.44 -21.18 -4.04
C TYR A 1080 -4.83 -19.81 -4.31
N PHE A 1081 -5.59 -18.74 -4.04
CA PHE A 1081 -5.10 -17.37 -4.20
C PHE A 1081 -5.41 -16.53 -2.96
N SER A 1082 -4.62 -15.49 -2.69
CA SER A 1082 -4.85 -14.63 -1.52
C SER A 1082 -4.53 -13.15 -1.77
N PHE A 1083 -5.39 -12.26 -1.27
CA PHE A 1083 -5.17 -10.82 -1.16
C PHE A 1083 -4.97 -10.45 0.30
N LYS A 1084 -3.71 -10.36 0.72
CA LYS A 1084 -3.31 -10.03 2.10
C LYS A 1084 -2.94 -8.55 2.21
N ASP A 1085 -2.97 -8.04 3.43
CA ASP A 1085 -2.54 -6.69 3.80
C ASP A 1085 -3.29 -5.55 3.09
N ILE A 1086 -4.57 -5.76 2.78
CA ILE A 1086 -5.44 -4.70 2.26
C ILE A 1086 -5.61 -3.58 3.31
N ASP A 1087 -5.29 -2.34 2.95
CA ASP A 1087 -5.33 -1.16 3.82
C ASP A 1087 -6.10 -0.01 3.14
N GLU A 1088 -6.14 1.17 3.77
CA GLU A 1088 -6.80 2.37 3.23
C GLU A 1088 -6.35 2.84 1.83
N ASN A 1089 -5.14 2.45 1.42
CA ASN A 1089 -4.65 2.70 0.08
C ASN A 1089 -5.31 1.66 -0.84
N LYS A 1090 -6.10 2.10 -1.82
CA LYS A 1090 -6.75 1.22 -2.81
C LYS A 1090 -5.92 1.15 -4.10
N PRO A 1091 -4.92 0.23 -4.22
CA PRO A 1091 -4.04 0.17 -5.37
C PRO A 1091 -4.68 -0.59 -6.53
N THR A 1092 -5.68 0.03 -7.16
CA THR A 1092 -6.49 -0.58 -8.22
C THR A 1092 -5.62 -1.22 -9.32
N GLY A 1093 -4.53 -0.57 -9.75
CA GLY A 1093 -3.62 -1.13 -10.77
C GLY A 1093 -2.95 -2.45 -10.34
N SER A 1094 -2.44 -2.52 -9.10
CA SER A 1094 -1.82 -3.74 -8.56
C SER A 1094 -2.85 -4.85 -8.40
N ASN A 1095 -4.02 -4.54 -7.85
CA ASN A 1095 -5.10 -5.51 -7.69
C ASN A 1095 -5.55 -6.09 -9.03
N ASN A 1096 -5.72 -5.25 -10.06
CA ASN A 1096 -6.12 -5.70 -11.39
C ASN A 1096 -5.08 -6.63 -12.03
N LEU A 1097 -3.77 -6.34 -11.90
CA LEU A 1097 -2.72 -7.24 -12.38
C LEU A 1097 -2.78 -8.62 -11.71
N ARG A 1098 -3.07 -8.67 -10.40
CA ARG A 1098 -3.27 -9.94 -9.68
C ARG A 1098 -4.50 -10.68 -10.18
N ILE A 1099 -5.62 -9.99 -10.36
CA ILE A 1099 -6.86 -10.55 -10.89
C ILE A 1099 -6.65 -11.13 -12.30
N GLU A 1100 -5.97 -10.41 -13.19
CA GLU A 1100 -5.62 -10.89 -14.53
C GLU A 1100 -4.72 -12.13 -14.51
N THR A 1101 -3.73 -12.15 -13.59
CA THR A 1101 -2.87 -13.33 -13.40
C THR A 1101 -3.70 -14.52 -12.94
N ILE A 1102 -4.61 -14.32 -11.98
CA ILE A 1102 -5.50 -15.36 -11.47
C ILE A 1102 -6.42 -15.86 -12.59
N ASP A 1103 -7.05 -14.96 -13.35
CA ASP A 1103 -7.92 -15.32 -14.49
C ASP A 1103 -7.20 -16.19 -15.53
N TYR A 1104 -5.94 -15.86 -15.85
CA TYR A 1104 -5.13 -16.66 -16.75
C TYR A 1104 -4.96 -18.11 -16.24
N PHE A 1105 -4.64 -18.29 -14.95
CA PHE A 1105 -4.49 -19.62 -14.36
C PHE A 1105 -5.83 -20.35 -14.18
N LEU A 1106 -6.91 -19.64 -13.83
CA LEU A 1106 -8.25 -20.22 -13.74
C LEU A 1106 -8.74 -20.75 -15.10
N LYS A 1107 -8.46 -20.03 -16.20
CA LYS A 1107 -8.76 -20.51 -17.56
C LYS A 1107 -8.00 -21.80 -17.90
N ARG A 1108 -6.74 -21.92 -17.47
CA ARG A 1108 -5.94 -23.15 -17.67
C ARG A 1108 -6.46 -24.29 -16.79
N TYR A 1109 -6.75 -24.01 -15.52
CA TYR A 1109 -7.35 -25.00 -14.61
C TYR A 1109 -8.68 -25.51 -15.14
N ARG A 1110 -9.55 -24.64 -15.68
CA ARG A 1110 -10.80 -25.04 -16.32
C ARG A 1110 -10.56 -25.97 -17.52
N ALA A 1111 -9.59 -25.64 -18.38
CA ALA A 1111 -9.27 -26.46 -19.54
C ALA A 1111 -8.77 -27.86 -19.13
N GLU A 1112 -7.95 -27.94 -18.07
CA GLU A 1112 -7.51 -29.21 -17.50
C GLU A 1112 -8.65 -29.99 -16.86
N MET A 1113 -9.51 -29.33 -16.08
CA MET A 1113 -10.70 -29.93 -15.48
C MET A 1113 -11.61 -30.55 -16.55
N ILE A 1114 -11.86 -29.83 -17.65
CA ILE A 1114 -12.64 -30.35 -18.79
C ILE A 1114 -11.93 -31.54 -19.44
N LYS A 1115 -10.61 -31.45 -19.66
CA LYS A 1115 -9.83 -32.56 -20.25
C LYS A 1115 -9.86 -33.82 -19.39
N ASN A 1116 -9.77 -33.68 -18.07
CA ASN A 1116 -9.80 -34.80 -17.12
C ASN A 1116 -11.22 -35.37 -16.92
N SER A 1117 -12.26 -34.60 -17.24
CA SER A 1117 -13.67 -35.03 -17.18
C SER A 1117 -14.15 -35.80 -18.43
N LEU A 1118 -13.38 -35.77 -19.52
CA LEU A 1118 -13.70 -36.53 -20.73
C LEU A 1118 -13.25 -37.99 -20.58
N PRO A 1119 -14.08 -38.99 -20.93
CA PRO A 1119 -13.64 -40.37 -20.96
C PRO A 1119 -12.47 -40.51 -21.96
N LEU A 1120 -11.41 -41.22 -21.54
CA LEU A 1120 -10.29 -41.56 -22.41
C LEU A 1120 -10.82 -42.18 -23.73
N PRO A 1121 -10.31 -41.78 -24.90
CA PRO A 1121 -10.68 -42.41 -26.16
C PRO A 1121 -10.45 -43.93 -26.07
N GLN A 1122 -11.46 -44.73 -26.42
CA GLN A 1122 -11.40 -46.20 -26.43
C GLN A 1122 -10.22 -46.75 -27.26
N GLU A 1123 -9.65 -45.97 -28.17
CA GLU A 1123 -8.50 -46.33 -29.00
C GLU A 1123 -7.20 -46.55 -28.19
N LEU A 1124 -7.09 -46.01 -26.97
CA LEU A 1124 -5.94 -46.25 -26.08
C LEU A 1124 -6.09 -47.46 -25.15
N MET A 1125 -7.26 -48.11 -25.10
CA MET A 1125 -7.46 -49.37 -24.37
C MET A 1125 -7.30 -50.63 -25.25
N ALA A 1126 -7.14 -50.47 -26.56
CA ALA A 1126 -6.97 -51.57 -27.50
C ALA A 1126 -5.51 -51.90 -27.85
N ALA A 1127 -4.52 -51.17 -27.30
CA ALA A 1127 -3.11 -51.35 -27.63
C ALA A 1127 -2.29 -52.19 -26.62
N ASP A 1128 -2.91 -52.66 -25.52
CA ASP A 1128 -2.26 -53.53 -24.51
C ASP A 1128 -2.86 -54.95 -24.44
N VAL A 1129 -3.54 -55.39 -25.51
CA VAL A 1129 -3.92 -56.80 -25.69
C VAL A 1129 -3.66 -57.23 -27.14
N SER A 1130 -2.37 -57.36 -27.51
CA SER A 1130 -1.90 -58.29 -28.54
C SER A 1130 -0.40 -58.52 -28.44
#